data_AF-A0A3M7MJN5-F1
#
_entry.id   AF-A0A3M7MJN5-F1
#
_cell.length_a   1.000
_cell.length_b   1.000
_cell.length_c   1.000
_cell.angle_alpha   90.00
_cell.angle_beta   90.00
_cell.angle_gamma   90.00
#
_symmetry.space_group_name_H-M   'P 1'
#
loop_
_entity.id
_entity.type
_entity.pdbx_description
1 polymer ?
#
loop_
_entity_poly.entity_id
_entity_poly.type
_entity_poly.pdbx_seq_one_letter_code
_entity_poly.pdbx_strand_id
1 'polypeptide(L)'
;MARKWLYVLFVLRDFISLFAAYLSLQLRARLHRLTYKLVAQPKNVVVIGGSFAGWFLVDTLSKSLPTGWRVILIEKNSHFHYTWLWPRMVGVPGHDYKSAVPYPTSHPQAAEGIVLKKRGTVISIETGAVVLEGGERVPFEYLGLTTGSSPRFPSGLTPLSKGTVVKYFQGLQEQVKAAGSIVLVGGGPVGVEIGTDIKSRYPDKRSGETVEYDLLINCTGQRIDSSLMKEFSPDSIGPDGGILVNSYLQILKVPPTKASAMAEVHANIFAAGDVATLPASLTGGSSVPKMGRAASVQGMLVAKNIVRAIQGKKPQAYRLNSLDRGLKLTLGLNKALLYMTDGDAEAINHQRDPTLRTVARRDDTLPLRVANLCNEVIYAGILTQSGTGPGTGGFKLDPNGKNDLAVSADWVGRVWGRTNCTFFDNAGSMNSSNPGGTACATGDCGNLVECQGAGGPATLAEFTYASPQNQSFYDISLVDGYNLPIAIRSLVSESDKPYLADIPPNLVNPVCIGSASLLAPPGDTSDQDLGTNSSYPLPLEQIVSLSEVADWCPFPLLVLPPEKPGDGVYPYPDDKIKRPIFSPCKSACSKWNKPQYCCTGSHDDPSSCKPSYYSTQAKKVCPDAYSFAYDDKTSTFIIPQGAGFEVVFCPSGRSSNILATFGPQLLELAQTGHVTRAIRDLATNKTWIDEHKSDAKPVVGQDLLGEKSLFALVILVFWMCVW
;
A
#
# COMPACT_ATOMS: atom_id res chain seq x y z
N MET A 1 -18.66 -2.29 -34.32
CA MET A 1 -17.68 -3.39 -34.07
C MET A 1 -16.35 -3.20 -34.81
N ALA A 2 -16.33 -2.82 -36.09
CA ALA A 2 -15.09 -2.66 -36.87
C ALA A 2 -14.04 -1.68 -36.29
N ARG A 3 -14.45 -0.53 -35.73
CA ARG A 3 -13.54 0.44 -35.06
C ARG A 3 -12.84 -0.13 -33.82
N LYS A 4 -13.48 -1.06 -33.09
CA LYS A 4 -12.88 -1.74 -31.93
C LYS A 4 -11.81 -2.75 -32.36
N TRP A 5 -12.03 -3.48 -33.45
CA TRP A 5 -11.07 -4.44 -34.00
C TRP A 5 -9.83 -3.78 -34.62
N LEU A 6 -9.99 -2.63 -35.29
CA LEU A 6 -8.87 -1.82 -35.74
C LEU A 6 -8.00 -1.34 -34.57
N TYR A 7 -8.63 -0.84 -33.49
CA TYR A 7 -7.91 -0.43 -32.27
C TYR A 7 -7.15 -1.61 -31.63
N VAL A 8 -7.76 -2.80 -31.56
CA VAL A 8 -7.13 -4.03 -31.07
C VAL A 8 -5.90 -4.40 -31.91
N LEU A 9 -5.98 -4.31 -33.25
CA LEU A 9 -4.85 -4.60 -34.15
C LEU A 9 -3.72 -3.56 -34.04
N PHE A 10 -4.05 -2.28 -33.86
CA PHE A 10 -3.06 -1.23 -33.59
C PHE A 10 -2.33 -1.47 -32.26
N VAL A 11 -3.08 -1.79 -31.19
CA VAL A 11 -2.51 -2.10 -29.88
C VAL A 11 -1.66 -3.37 -29.93
N LEU A 12 -2.07 -4.41 -30.65
CA LEU A 12 -1.30 -5.66 -30.82
C LEU A 12 0.00 -5.45 -31.62
N ARG A 13 -0.02 -4.65 -32.69
CA ARG A 13 1.17 -4.32 -33.47
C ARG A 13 2.19 -3.57 -32.60
N ASP A 14 1.73 -2.54 -31.90
CA ASP A 14 2.58 -1.73 -31.04
C ASP A 14 3.07 -2.54 -29.83
N PHE A 15 2.25 -3.47 -29.31
CA PHE A 15 2.64 -4.43 -28.28
C PHE A 15 3.80 -5.34 -28.72
N ILE A 16 3.69 -5.97 -29.89
CA ILE A 16 4.73 -6.88 -30.40
C ILE A 16 6.04 -6.12 -30.62
N SER A 17 5.95 -4.91 -31.18
CA SER A 17 7.12 -4.06 -31.42
C SER A 17 7.81 -3.62 -30.11
N LEU A 18 7.02 -3.17 -29.13
CA LEU A 18 7.52 -2.75 -27.82
C LEU A 18 8.07 -3.93 -27.00
N PHE A 19 7.42 -5.09 -27.04
CA PHE A 19 7.88 -6.30 -26.37
C PHE A 19 9.19 -6.81 -26.96
N ALA A 20 9.33 -6.82 -28.29
CA ALA A 20 10.58 -7.16 -28.96
C ALA A 20 11.72 -6.16 -28.61
N ALA A 21 11.41 -4.87 -28.58
CA ALA A 21 12.36 -3.83 -28.18
C ALA A 21 12.80 -3.99 -26.71
N TYR A 22 11.85 -4.29 -25.81
CA TYR A 22 12.11 -4.56 -24.39
C TYR A 22 13.00 -5.80 -24.20
N LEU A 23 12.66 -6.92 -24.84
CA LEU A 23 13.45 -8.15 -24.74
C LEU A 23 14.89 -7.94 -25.26
N SER A 24 15.03 -7.20 -26.36
CA SER A 24 16.33 -6.78 -26.91
C SER A 24 17.13 -5.93 -25.93
N LEU A 25 16.49 -4.96 -25.25
CA LEU A 25 17.09 -4.14 -24.20
C LEU A 25 17.56 -4.99 -23.00
N GLN A 26 16.72 -5.90 -22.53
CA GLN A 26 17.05 -6.80 -21.41
C GLN A 26 18.22 -7.73 -21.74
N LEU A 27 18.24 -8.31 -22.95
CA LEU A 27 19.34 -9.13 -23.44
C LEU A 27 20.65 -8.32 -23.54
N ARG A 28 20.58 -7.10 -24.09
CA ARG A 28 21.75 -6.20 -24.17
C ARG A 28 22.29 -5.82 -22.80
N ALA A 29 21.41 -5.49 -21.85
CA ALA A 29 21.81 -5.17 -20.48
C ALA A 29 22.48 -6.36 -19.79
N ARG A 30 21.95 -7.58 -19.96
CA ARG A 30 22.57 -8.81 -19.43
C ARG A 30 23.92 -9.08 -20.07
N LEU A 31 24.03 -9.00 -21.39
CA LEU A 31 25.30 -9.17 -22.11
C LEU A 31 26.33 -8.11 -21.69
N HIS A 32 25.90 -6.85 -21.57
CA HIS A 32 26.73 -5.77 -21.09
C HIS A 32 27.24 -6.02 -19.67
N ARG A 33 26.37 -6.45 -18.76
CA ARG A 33 26.74 -6.84 -17.38
C ARG A 33 27.79 -7.95 -17.35
N LEU A 34 27.73 -8.92 -18.26
CA LEU A 34 28.68 -10.03 -18.34
C LEU A 34 30.02 -9.63 -19.00
N THR A 35 30.01 -8.64 -19.88
CA THR A 35 31.18 -8.26 -20.69
C THR A 35 31.92 -7.04 -20.15
N TYR A 36 31.25 -6.20 -19.36
CA TYR A 36 31.84 -5.03 -18.72
C TYR A 36 32.92 -5.44 -17.70
N LYS A 37 34.06 -4.74 -17.74
CA LYS A 37 35.12 -4.89 -16.74
C LYS A 37 35.46 -3.55 -16.14
N LEU A 38 35.46 -3.47 -14.81
CA LEU A 38 35.96 -2.29 -14.12
C LEU A 38 37.49 -2.24 -14.25
N VAL A 39 38.01 -1.06 -14.58
CA VAL A 39 39.46 -0.80 -14.64
C VAL A 39 39.89 0.02 -13.42
N ALA A 40 41.18 0.04 -13.10
CA ALA A 40 41.71 0.74 -11.92
C ALA A 40 41.42 2.26 -11.94
N GLN A 41 41.50 2.90 -13.11
CA GLN A 41 41.23 4.33 -13.30
C GLN A 41 40.19 4.55 -14.41
N PRO A 42 38.89 4.38 -14.09
CA PRO A 42 37.84 4.56 -15.08
C PRO A 42 37.58 6.05 -15.34
N LYS A 43 37.24 6.38 -16.59
CA LYS A 43 36.71 7.69 -16.97
C LYS A 43 35.32 7.89 -16.39
N ASN A 44 35.02 9.10 -15.89
CA ASN A 44 33.79 9.35 -15.15
C ASN A 44 32.78 10.10 -16.01
N VAL A 45 31.54 9.61 -15.98
CA VAL A 45 30.35 10.42 -16.26
C VAL A 45 29.73 10.81 -14.92
N VAL A 46 29.65 12.11 -14.63
CA VAL A 46 29.04 12.59 -13.38
C VAL A 46 27.61 13.03 -13.65
N VAL A 47 26.69 12.66 -12.76
CA VAL A 47 25.28 13.03 -12.82
C VAL A 47 24.92 13.71 -11.52
N ILE A 48 24.46 14.96 -11.60
CA ILE A 48 24.04 15.75 -10.44
C ILE A 48 22.52 15.70 -10.34
N GLY A 49 22.02 15.16 -9.23
CA GLY A 49 20.61 14.97 -8.97
C GLY A 49 20.13 13.58 -9.40
N GLY A 50 19.44 12.88 -8.51
CA GLY A 50 18.81 11.57 -8.71
C GLY A 50 17.30 11.69 -8.95
N SER A 51 16.84 12.80 -9.53
CA SER A 51 15.45 13.02 -9.94
C SER A 51 15.01 12.05 -11.06
N PHE A 52 13.79 12.18 -11.58
CA PHE A 52 13.35 11.37 -12.74
C PHE A 52 14.33 11.43 -13.91
N ALA A 53 14.88 12.60 -14.26
CA ALA A 53 15.89 12.68 -15.31
C ALA A 53 17.19 11.98 -14.92
N GLY A 54 17.69 12.24 -13.70
CA GLY A 54 18.97 11.72 -13.23
C GLY A 54 18.98 10.20 -13.04
N TRP A 55 17.93 9.64 -12.45
CA TRP A 55 17.79 8.20 -12.24
C TRP A 55 17.79 7.43 -13.57
N PHE A 56 16.98 7.87 -14.54
CA PHE A 56 16.90 7.20 -15.84
C PHE A 56 18.15 7.41 -16.71
N LEU A 57 18.84 8.54 -16.53
CA LEU A 57 20.15 8.78 -17.14
C LEU A 57 21.18 7.77 -16.59
N VAL A 58 21.29 7.66 -15.26
CA VAL A 58 22.21 6.69 -14.60
C VAL A 58 21.86 5.25 -14.97
N ASP A 59 20.58 4.88 -14.94
CA ASP A 59 20.11 3.54 -15.30
C ASP A 59 20.51 3.17 -16.73
N THR A 60 20.26 4.08 -17.67
CA THR A 60 20.63 3.86 -19.07
C THR A 60 22.15 3.76 -19.25
N LEU A 61 22.94 4.63 -18.59
CA LEU A 61 24.40 4.57 -18.64
C LEU A 61 24.95 3.28 -18.05
N SER A 62 24.39 2.81 -16.93
CA SER A 62 24.83 1.60 -16.23
C SER A 62 24.72 0.33 -17.08
N LYS A 63 23.89 0.36 -18.13
CA LYS A 63 23.64 -0.74 -19.06
C LYS A 63 24.31 -0.56 -20.43
N SER A 64 25.05 0.54 -20.65
CA SER A 64 25.54 0.90 -21.99
C SER A 64 26.93 1.53 -22.04
N LEU A 65 27.50 1.99 -20.92
CA LEU A 65 28.84 2.55 -20.88
C LEU A 65 29.91 1.48 -21.23
N PRO A 66 30.86 1.77 -22.12
CA PRO A 66 31.90 0.79 -22.44
C PRO A 66 32.85 0.54 -21.26
N THR A 67 33.52 -0.61 -21.27
CA THR A 67 34.64 -0.92 -20.35
C THR A 67 35.64 0.24 -20.31
N GLY A 68 36.11 0.60 -19.11
CA GLY A 68 36.94 1.80 -18.90
C GLY A 68 36.17 3.05 -18.48
N TRP A 69 34.84 3.00 -18.46
CA TRP A 69 33.98 4.11 -18.02
C TRP A 69 33.13 3.71 -16.82
N ARG A 70 32.79 4.68 -15.97
CA ARG A 70 31.80 4.53 -14.89
C ARG A 70 30.91 5.76 -14.79
N VAL A 71 29.76 5.60 -14.17
CA VAL A 71 28.86 6.70 -13.83
C VAL A 71 28.88 6.96 -12.32
N ILE A 72 28.97 8.23 -11.94
CA ILE A 72 28.90 8.70 -10.55
C ILE A 72 27.63 9.53 -10.39
N LEU A 73 26.68 9.03 -9.60
CA LEU A 73 25.49 9.79 -9.21
C LEU A 73 25.78 10.55 -7.91
N ILE A 74 25.67 11.87 -7.93
CA ILE A 74 25.75 12.73 -6.76
C ILE A 74 24.34 13.22 -6.42
N GLU A 75 23.81 12.81 -5.28
CA GLU A 75 22.46 13.16 -4.82
C GLU A 75 22.47 13.55 -3.35
N LYS A 76 21.85 14.69 -3.02
CA LYS A 76 21.80 15.21 -1.65
C LYS A 76 20.82 14.43 -0.75
N ASN A 77 19.71 13.98 -1.31
CA ASN A 77 18.66 13.26 -0.61
C ASN A 77 18.99 11.78 -0.41
N SER A 78 18.52 11.19 0.69
CA SER A 78 18.70 9.75 0.93
C SER A 78 17.78 8.86 0.09
N HIS A 79 16.89 9.45 -0.70
CA HIS A 79 15.76 8.77 -1.33
C HIS A 79 15.32 9.52 -2.59
N PHE A 80 14.62 8.81 -3.46
CA PHE A 80 13.95 9.31 -4.64
C PHE A 80 12.60 9.93 -4.24
N HIS A 81 12.39 11.18 -4.64
CA HIS A 81 11.08 11.83 -4.54
C HIS A 81 10.17 11.33 -5.66
N TYR A 82 9.20 10.49 -5.30
CA TYR A 82 8.15 10.08 -6.23
C TYR A 82 7.07 11.17 -6.27
N THR A 83 7.42 12.31 -6.85
CA THR A 83 6.67 13.57 -6.77
C THR A 83 5.23 13.49 -7.30
N TRP A 84 4.93 12.52 -8.16
CA TRP A 84 3.57 12.27 -8.66
C TRP A 84 2.59 11.83 -7.57
N LEU A 85 3.07 11.26 -6.47
CA LEU A 85 2.23 10.85 -5.35
C LEU A 85 1.97 11.98 -4.36
N TRP A 86 2.77 13.05 -4.39
CA TRP A 86 2.71 14.12 -3.39
C TRP A 86 1.35 14.80 -3.29
N PRO A 87 0.62 15.11 -4.38
CA PRO A 87 -0.76 15.62 -4.30
C PRO A 87 -1.67 14.72 -3.47
N ARG A 88 -1.54 13.39 -3.66
CA ARG A 88 -2.38 12.41 -2.97
C ARG A 88 -2.02 12.23 -1.51
N MET A 89 -0.75 12.39 -1.15
CA MET A 89 -0.32 12.31 0.25
C MET A 89 -0.90 13.45 1.09
N VAL A 90 -1.46 14.50 0.49
CA VAL A 90 -2.14 15.57 1.24
C VAL A 90 -3.46 15.12 1.86
N GLY A 91 -4.22 14.29 1.13
CA GLY A 91 -5.57 13.88 1.53
C GLY A 91 -5.69 12.42 1.98
N VAL A 92 -4.67 11.59 1.76
CA VAL A 92 -4.76 10.12 1.95
C VAL A 92 -3.68 9.61 2.91
N PRO A 93 -4.01 9.40 4.20
CA PRO A 93 -3.07 8.93 5.21
C PRO A 93 -2.66 7.47 5.02
N GLY A 94 -1.52 7.09 5.62
CA GLY A 94 -1.04 5.71 5.66
C GLY A 94 -0.27 5.25 4.42
N HIS A 95 -0.02 6.15 3.47
CA HIS A 95 0.73 5.87 2.24
C HIS A 95 1.94 6.77 2.02
N ASP A 96 2.23 7.66 2.96
CA ASP A 96 3.28 8.70 2.89
C ASP A 96 4.66 8.13 2.56
N TYR A 97 4.95 6.95 3.10
CA TYR A 97 6.22 6.25 2.89
C TYR A 97 6.47 5.88 1.42
N LYS A 98 5.43 5.83 0.58
CA LYS A 98 5.50 5.55 -0.87
C LYS A 98 5.96 6.76 -1.67
N SER A 99 5.82 7.97 -1.14
CA SER A 99 6.25 9.21 -1.79
C SER A 99 7.76 9.45 -1.74
N ALA A 100 8.45 8.72 -0.86
CA ALA A 100 9.88 8.82 -0.58
C ALA A 100 10.54 7.43 -0.69
N VAL A 101 10.95 7.07 -1.92
CA VAL A 101 11.44 5.72 -2.26
C VAL A 101 12.95 5.65 -2.01
N PRO A 102 13.45 4.80 -1.09
CA PRO A 102 14.89 4.67 -0.88
C PRO A 102 15.59 4.27 -2.18
N TYR A 103 16.75 4.87 -2.46
CA TYR A 103 17.57 4.35 -3.55
C TYR A 103 18.05 2.94 -3.20
N PRO A 104 18.03 1.99 -4.15
CA PRO A 104 18.52 0.64 -3.88
C PRO A 104 20.02 0.66 -3.60
N THR A 105 20.51 -0.26 -2.78
CA THR A 105 21.93 -0.36 -2.42
C THR A 105 22.81 -0.60 -3.65
N SER A 106 22.39 -1.51 -4.53
CA SER A 106 22.96 -1.71 -5.87
C SER A 106 22.05 -1.12 -6.94
N HIS A 107 22.62 -0.74 -8.09
CA HIS A 107 21.80 -0.28 -9.22
C HIS A 107 21.23 -1.51 -9.96
N PRO A 108 19.91 -1.58 -10.23
CA PRO A 108 19.30 -2.78 -10.83
C PRO A 108 19.95 -3.15 -12.16
N GLN A 109 20.29 -4.43 -12.32
CA GLN A 109 20.88 -4.99 -13.55
C GLN A 109 22.22 -4.40 -14.00
N ALA A 110 22.82 -3.49 -13.23
CA ALA A 110 24.11 -2.89 -13.55
C ALA A 110 25.27 -3.87 -13.32
N ALA A 111 26.35 -3.68 -14.07
CA ALA A 111 27.62 -4.33 -13.78
C ALA A 111 28.20 -3.87 -12.43
N GLU A 112 28.95 -4.74 -11.76
CA GLU A 112 29.55 -4.38 -10.47
C GLU A 112 30.56 -3.24 -10.66
N GLY A 113 30.47 -2.23 -9.78
CA GLY A 113 31.36 -1.06 -9.79
C GLY A 113 31.14 -0.02 -10.89
N ILE A 114 30.23 -0.25 -11.85
CA ILE A 114 29.95 0.72 -12.92
C ILE A 114 29.19 1.95 -12.41
N VAL A 115 28.38 1.81 -11.37
CA VAL A 115 27.63 2.89 -10.73
C VAL A 115 28.21 3.16 -9.36
N LEU A 116 28.71 4.38 -9.15
CA LEU A 116 29.08 4.89 -7.84
C LEU A 116 28.03 5.91 -7.39
N LYS A 117 27.40 5.68 -6.24
CA LYS A 117 26.45 6.64 -5.65
C LYS A 117 27.16 7.41 -4.53
N LYS A 118 27.17 8.73 -4.62
CA LYS A 118 27.70 9.63 -3.61
C LYS A 118 26.55 10.48 -3.05
N ARG A 119 26.39 10.44 -1.73
CA ARG A 119 25.45 11.34 -1.06
C ARG A 119 26.16 12.66 -0.75
N GLY A 120 25.67 13.76 -1.30
CA GLY A 120 26.29 15.07 -1.07
C GLY A 120 25.65 16.17 -1.91
N THR A 121 25.94 17.41 -1.53
CA THR A 121 25.53 18.62 -2.25
C THR A 121 26.67 19.05 -3.15
N VAL A 122 26.43 19.27 -4.45
CA VAL A 122 27.39 19.95 -5.32
C VAL A 122 27.21 21.44 -5.12
N ILE A 123 28.31 22.16 -4.92
CA ILE A 123 28.30 23.61 -4.66
C ILE A 123 28.85 24.41 -5.84
N SER A 124 29.74 23.84 -6.66
CA SER A 124 30.25 24.50 -7.86
C SER A 124 30.63 23.48 -8.96
N ILE A 125 30.65 23.97 -10.20
CA ILE A 125 31.13 23.24 -11.37
C ILE A 125 32.41 23.94 -11.83
N GLU A 126 33.48 23.17 -12.05
CA GLU A 126 34.76 23.63 -12.58
C GLU A 126 35.03 22.94 -13.92
N THR A 127 36.06 23.39 -14.64
CA THR A 127 36.51 22.74 -15.87
C THR A 127 36.97 21.30 -15.59
N GLY A 128 36.15 20.32 -15.96
CA GLY A 128 36.44 18.89 -15.83
C GLY A 128 36.24 18.29 -14.44
N ALA A 129 35.68 19.04 -13.48
CA ALA A 129 35.36 18.51 -12.15
C ALA A 129 34.17 19.23 -11.51
N VAL A 130 33.50 18.56 -10.57
CA VAL A 130 32.49 19.18 -9.70
C VAL A 130 32.99 19.20 -8.26
N VAL A 131 32.62 20.24 -7.51
CA VAL A 131 33.04 20.40 -6.11
C VAL A 131 31.86 20.15 -5.19
N LEU A 132 32.04 19.25 -4.22
CA LEU A 132 31.03 18.94 -3.22
C LEU A 132 31.18 19.86 -2.01
N GLU A 133 30.08 20.03 -1.28
CA GLU A 133 30.07 20.57 0.08
C GLU A 133 31.03 19.74 0.96
N GLY A 134 32.04 20.40 1.52
CA GLY A 134 33.19 19.76 2.18
C GLY A 134 34.49 19.75 1.35
N GLY A 135 34.47 20.25 0.11
CA GLY A 135 35.67 20.50 -0.70
C GLY A 135 36.16 19.31 -1.55
N GLU A 136 35.46 18.17 -1.53
CA GLU A 136 35.81 17.04 -2.39
C GLU A 136 35.63 17.41 -3.88
N ARG A 137 36.66 17.19 -4.69
CA ARG A 137 36.61 17.39 -6.15
C ARG A 137 36.41 16.07 -6.87
N VAL A 138 35.34 15.96 -7.66
CA VAL A 138 35.01 14.77 -8.44
C VAL A 138 35.21 15.05 -9.93
N PRO A 139 36.25 14.47 -10.58
CA PRO A 139 36.54 14.72 -11.99
C PRO A 139 35.52 14.03 -12.90
N PHE A 140 35.23 14.65 -14.05
CA PHE A 140 34.33 14.12 -15.07
C PHE A 140 34.84 14.38 -16.49
N GLU A 141 34.53 13.46 -17.40
CA GLU A 141 34.67 13.64 -18.84
C GLU A 141 33.35 14.16 -19.44
N TYR A 142 32.23 13.66 -18.92
CA TYR A 142 30.88 14.12 -19.25
C TYR A 142 30.08 14.44 -17.98
N LEU A 143 29.25 15.48 -18.05
CA LEU A 143 28.41 15.93 -16.94
C LEU A 143 26.94 15.98 -17.36
N GLY A 144 26.07 15.37 -16.56
CA GLY A 144 24.61 15.48 -16.67
C GLY A 144 24.04 16.26 -15.49
N LEU A 145 23.43 17.41 -15.75
CA LEU A 145 22.76 18.24 -14.75
C LEU A 145 21.26 17.97 -14.75
N THR A 146 20.77 17.36 -13.65
CA THR A 146 19.38 16.89 -13.50
C THR A 146 18.77 17.31 -12.15
N THR A 147 19.15 18.49 -11.68
CA THR A 147 18.73 19.11 -10.41
C THR A 147 17.24 19.40 -10.34
N GLY A 148 16.58 19.56 -11.50
CA GLY A 148 15.14 19.74 -11.61
C GLY A 148 14.67 21.11 -11.12
N SER A 149 13.53 21.12 -10.44
CA SER A 149 12.93 22.30 -9.84
C SER A 149 12.46 21.98 -8.42
N SER A 150 12.34 23.00 -7.59
CA SER A 150 11.69 22.90 -6.28
C SER A 150 10.27 23.46 -6.39
N PRO A 151 9.23 22.68 -6.11
CA PRO A 151 7.87 23.20 -6.14
C PRO A 151 7.64 24.12 -4.92
N ARG A 152 6.73 25.11 -5.04
CA ARG A 152 6.35 25.94 -3.87
C ARG A 152 5.58 25.14 -2.81
N PHE A 153 4.97 24.04 -3.23
CA PHE A 153 4.37 23.02 -2.39
C PHE A 153 4.95 21.64 -2.75
N PRO A 154 5.42 20.85 -1.78
CA PRO A 154 5.44 21.12 -0.35
C PRO A 154 6.55 22.10 0.04
N SER A 155 6.23 23.07 0.89
CA SER A 155 7.14 24.15 1.28
C SER A 155 8.08 23.72 2.40
N GLY A 156 9.35 24.15 2.34
CA GLY A 156 10.33 23.94 3.43
C GLY A 156 11.02 22.58 3.43
N LEU A 157 10.90 21.81 2.35
CA LEU A 157 11.48 20.47 2.24
C LEU A 157 12.93 20.47 1.71
N THR A 158 13.90 21.04 2.45
CA THR A 158 15.34 20.96 2.07
C THR A 158 16.28 21.14 3.28
N PRO A 159 17.35 20.31 3.44
CA PRO A 159 17.62 18.96 2.90
C PRO A 159 17.06 17.85 3.81
N LEU A 160 16.63 16.72 3.24
CA LEU A 160 15.78 15.78 3.96
C LEU A 160 16.26 14.32 3.98
N SER A 161 16.03 13.70 5.13
CA SER A 161 15.88 12.26 5.25
C SER A 161 14.47 11.84 4.84
N LYS A 162 14.30 10.59 4.38
CA LYS A 162 12.98 10.00 4.11
C LYS A 162 11.98 10.22 5.26
N GLY A 163 12.45 10.06 6.51
CA GLY A 163 11.60 10.25 7.69
C GLY A 163 11.03 11.66 7.82
N THR A 164 11.75 12.68 7.35
CA THR A 164 11.27 14.07 7.41
C THR A 164 10.17 14.33 6.38
N VAL A 165 10.29 13.75 5.18
CA VAL A 165 9.22 13.81 4.16
C VAL A 165 7.96 13.11 4.64
N VAL A 166 8.10 11.93 5.23
CA VAL A 166 6.95 11.18 5.79
C VAL A 166 6.25 11.98 6.89
N LYS A 167 7.01 12.51 7.85
CA LYS A 167 6.46 13.34 8.94
C LYS A 167 5.79 14.60 8.44
N TYR A 168 6.32 15.23 7.39
CA TYR A 168 5.72 16.41 6.78
C TYR A 168 4.30 16.09 6.26
N PHE A 169 4.14 15.03 5.47
CA PHE A 169 2.83 14.69 4.92
C PHE A 169 1.85 14.22 6.01
N GLN A 170 2.32 13.46 6.99
CA GLN A 170 1.51 13.10 8.17
C GLN A 170 1.01 14.33 8.92
N GLY A 171 1.88 15.32 9.17
CA GLY A 171 1.48 16.57 9.82
C GLY A 171 0.48 17.37 8.99
N LEU A 172 0.67 17.42 7.66
CA LEU A 172 -0.26 18.09 6.75
C LEU A 172 -1.62 17.39 6.70
N GLN A 173 -1.65 16.05 6.75
CA GLN A 173 -2.90 15.28 6.78
C GLN A 173 -3.71 15.58 8.03
N GLU A 174 -3.07 15.70 9.19
CA GLU A 174 -3.76 16.10 10.43
C GLU A 174 -4.32 17.52 10.33
N GLN A 175 -3.58 18.46 9.73
CA GLN A 175 -4.08 19.81 9.46
C GLN A 175 -5.29 19.79 8.50
N VAL A 176 -5.21 19.01 7.42
CA VAL A 176 -6.31 18.84 6.45
C VAL A 176 -7.53 18.23 7.14
N LYS A 177 -7.35 17.23 8.00
CA LYS A 177 -8.42 16.59 8.76
C LYS A 177 -9.10 17.60 9.69
N ALA A 178 -8.31 18.36 10.45
CA ALA A 178 -8.80 19.33 11.44
C ALA A 178 -9.47 20.58 10.83
N ALA A 179 -8.99 21.05 9.67
CA ALA A 179 -9.48 22.29 9.05
C ALA A 179 -10.94 22.20 8.59
N GLY A 180 -11.78 23.16 8.97
CA GLY A 180 -13.16 23.26 8.47
C GLY A 180 -13.23 23.81 7.04
N SER A 181 -12.30 24.73 6.73
CA SER A 181 -12.12 25.35 5.41
C SER A 181 -10.66 25.26 4.94
N ILE A 182 -10.47 25.00 3.64
CA ILE A 182 -9.14 24.87 3.03
C ILE A 182 -9.11 25.70 1.75
N VAL A 183 -8.07 26.52 1.59
CA VAL A 183 -7.83 27.27 0.35
C VAL A 183 -6.64 26.66 -0.38
N LEU A 184 -6.88 26.28 -1.63
CA LEU A 184 -5.85 25.81 -2.55
C LEU A 184 -5.53 26.93 -3.54
N VAL A 185 -4.32 27.47 -3.46
CA VAL A 185 -3.88 28.52 -4.38
C VAL A 185 -3.25 27.88 -5.60
N GLY A 186 -3.89 28.06 -6.77
CA GLY A 186 -3.41 27.57 -8.06
C GLY A 186 -4.23 26.41 -8.62
N GLY A 187 -5.03 26.69 -9.66
CA GLY A 187 -5.88 25.72 -10.36
C GLY A 187 -5.15 24.84 -11.40
N GLY A 188 -3.83 24.66 -11.25
CA GLY A 188 -3.08 23.72 -12.08
C GLY A 188 -3.33 22.26 -11.68
N PRO A 189 -2.74 21.29 -12.41
CA PRO A 189 -2.92 19.85 -12.14
C PRO A 189 -2.80 19.48 -10.66
N VAL A 190 -1.73 19.93 -10.00
CA VAL A 190 -1.47 19.65 -8.57
C VAL A 190 -2.59 20.14 -7.66
N GLY A 191 -3.08 21.37 -7.88
CA GLY A 191 -4.17 21.94 -7.06
C GLY A 191 -5.50 21.24 -7.28
N VAL A 192 -5.79 20.86 -8.53
CA VAL A 192 -7.00 20.08 -8.86
C VAL A 192 -6.95 18.69 -8.23
N GLU A 193 -5.81 18.00 -8.31
CA GLU A 193 -5.65 16.67 -7.70
C GLU A 193 -5.81 16.73 -6.18
N ILE A 194 -5.12 17.65 -5.51
CA ILE A 194 -5.24 17.83 -4.05
C ILE A 194 -6.69 18.13 -3.67
N GLY A 195 -7.33 19.09 -4.35
CA GLY A 195 -8.69 19.50 -4.00
C GLY A 195 -9.71 18.41 -4.20
N THR A 196 -9.61 17.66 -5.29
CA THR A 196 -10.52 16.57 -5.59
C THR A 196 -10.27 15.33 -4.71
N ASP A 197 -9.02 15.02 -4.36
CA ASP A 197 -8.69 13.95 -3.40
C ASP A 197 -9.21 14.29 -2.00
N ILE A 198 -8.98 15.52 -1.51
CA ILE A 198 -9.52 16.00 -0.22
C ILE A 198 -11.05 15.95 -0.23
N LYS A 199 -11.70 16.50 -1.26
CA LYS A 199 -13.17 16.56 -1.34
C LYS A 199 -13.80 15.16 -1.47
N SER A 200 -13.11 14.21 -2.11
CA SER A 200 -13.55 12.82 -2.19
C SER A 200 -13.51 12.12 -0.84
N ARG A 201 -12.52 12.45 0.02
CA ARG A 201 -12.35 11.84 1.34
C ARG A 201 -13.14 12.55 2.45
N TYR A 202 -13.30 13.87 2.33
CA TYR A 202 -13.96 14.75 3.29
C TYR A 202 -15.07 15.55 2.58
N PRO A 203 -16.22 14.92 2.30
CA PRO A 203 -17.28 15.51 1.48
C PRO A 203 -17.88 16.79 2.09
N ASP A 204 -17.82 16.94 3.42
CA ASP A 204 -18.44 18.06 4.14
C ASP A 204 -17.62 19.36 4.07
N LYS A 205 -16.35 19.32 3.61
CA LYS A 205 -15.51 20.52 3.50
C LYS A 205 -16.04 21.47 2.41
N ARG A 206 -16.13 22.76 2.70
CA ARG A 206 -16.78 23.76 1.82
C ARG A 206 -15.84 24.25 0.69
N SER A 207 -16.43 24.69 -0.42
CA SER A 207 -15.77 25.35 -1.56
C SER A 207 -16.51 26.64 -1.93
N GLY A 208 -15.83 27.76 -2.17
CA GLY A 208 -16.45 29.05 -2.53
C GLY A 208 -15.44 30.14 -2.95
N GLU A 209 -15.93 31.28 -3.47
CA GLU A 209 -15.12 32.39 -4.04
C GLU A 209 -14.45 33.31 -3.00
N THR A 210 -14.93 33.38 -1.77
CA THR A 210 -14.29 34.14 -0.68
C THR A 210 -14.40 33.33 0.61
N VAL A 211 -13.26 32.98 1.20
CA VAL A 211 -13.18 32.00 2.28
C VAL A 211 -12.17 32.48 3.33
N GLU A 212 -12.64 32.71 4.57
CA GLU A 212 -11.76 32.67 5.74
C GLU A 212 -11.25 31.23 5.89
N TYR A 213 -9.93 31.06 5.99
CA TYR A 213 -9.29 29.75 5.88
C TYR A 213 -8.50 29.39 7.14
N ASP A 214 -8.61 28.13 7.54
CA ASP A 214 -7.78 27.55 8.59
C ASP A 214 -6.44 27.04 8.03
N LEU A 215 -6.43 26.62 6.75
CA LEU A 215 -5.27 26.06 6.06
C LEU A 215 -5.15 26.58 4.62
N LEU A 216 -3.96 27.05 4.27
CA LEU A 216 -3.58 27.48 2.92
C LEU A 216 -2.55 26.54 2.31
N ILE A 217 -2.84 25.99 1.13
CA ILE A 217 -1.90 25.16 0.38
C ILE A 217 -1.54 25.86 -0.93
N ASN A 218 -0.28 26.25 -1.09
CA ASN A 218 0.20 27.02 -2.24
C ASN A 218 0.72 26.13 -3.38
N CYS A 219 -0.19 25.74 -4.28
CA CYS A 219 0.08 24.89 -5.44
C CYS A 219 0.58 25.68 -6.67
N THR A 220 1.08 26.92 -6.50
CA THR A 220 1.51 27.76 -7.63
C THR A 220 2.97 27.54 -8.01
N GLY A 221 3.19 27.30 -9.30
CA GLY A 221 4.50 27.39 -9.95
C GLY A 221 5.60 26.48 -9.38
N GLN A 222 6.76 26.54 -10.01
CA GLN A 222 7.97 25.85 -9.58
C GLN A 222 9.14 26.84 -9.61
N ARG A 223 10.16 26.59 -8.79
CA ARG A 223 11.42 27.34 -8.82
C ARG A 223 12.49 26.45 -9.43
N ILE A 224 12.95 26.79 -10.63
CA ILE A 224 13.98 26.03 -11.33
C ILE A 224 15.31 26.09 -10.55
N ASP A 225 15.99 24.95 -10.39
CA ASP A 225 17.28 24.87 -9.69
C ASP A 225 18.45 24.91 -10.68
N SER A 226 18.68 26.09 -11.25
CA SER A 226 19.76 26.38 -12.21
C SER A 226 20.97 27.09 -11.56
N SER A 227 21.01 27.15 -10.22
CA SER A 227 22.00 27.89 -9.43
C SER A 227 23.45 27.58 -9.83
N LEU A 228 23.80 26.29 -9.91
CA LEU A 228 25.13 25.83 -10.32
C LEU A 228 25.54 26.32 -11.71
N MET A 229 24.60 26.32 -12.66
CA MET A 229 24.88 26.75 -14.03
C MET A 229 24.93 28.27 -14.13
N LYS A 230 24.14 28.99 -13.32
CA LYS A 230 24.18 30.45 -13.25
C LYS A 230 25.56 30.95 -12.81
N GLU A 231 26.24 30.22 -11.94
CA GLU A 231 27.61 30.55 -11.51
C GLU A 231 28.65 30.13 -12.56
N PHE A 232 28.54 28.94 -13.12
CA PHE A 232 29.52 28.39 -14.06
C PHE A 232 29.47 28.99 -15.47
N SER A 233 28.27 29.20 -16.01
CA SER A 233 28.04 29.74 -17.36
C SER A 233 26.75 30.57 -17.37
N PRO A 234 26.80 31.83 -16.88
CA PRO A 234 25.63 32.69 -16.74
C PRO A 234 24.83 32.89 -18.03
N ASP A 235 25.52 32.97 -19.17
CA ASP A 235 24.92 33.14 -20.51
C ASP A 235 24.15 31.90 -21.00
N SER A 236 24.28 30.77 -20.30
CA SER A 236 23.49 29.56 -20.54
C SER A 236 22.09 29.63 -19.93
N ILE A 237 21.75 30.69 -19.18
CA ILE A 237 20.47 30.81 -18.47
C ILE A 237 19.44 31.57 -19.32
N GLY A 238 18.29 30.94 -19.53
CA GLY A 238 17.16 31.50 -20.26
C GLY A 238 16.34 32.50 -19.44
N PRO A 239 15.44 33.24 -20.11
CA PRO A 239 14.58 34.23 -19.44
C PRO A 239 13.59 33.62 -18.44
N ASP A 240 13.30 32.32 -18.56
CA ASP A 240 12.49 31.55 -17.61
C ASP A 240 13.29 31.08 -16.37
N GLY A 241 14.60 31.37 -16.34
CA GLY A 241 15.53 30.91 -15.31
C GLY A 241 16.03 29.48 -15.51
N GLY A 242 15.62 28.78 -16.57
CA GLY A 242 16.11 27.45 -16.91
C GLY A 242 17.38 27.47 -17.76
N ILE A 243 17.97 26.30 -17.96
CA ILE A 243 19.24 26.16 -18.69
C ILE A 243 18.95 25.93 -20.16
N LEU A 244 19.44 26.81 -21.01
CA LEU A 244 19.27 26.75 -22.46
C LEU A 244 20.02 25.53 -23.02
N VAL A 245 19.29 24.68 -23.73
CA VAL A 245 19.88 23.51 -24.40
C VAL A 245 19.55 23.48 -25.90
N ASN A 246 20.40 22.81 -26.67
CA ASN A 246 20.09 22.48 -28.06
C ASN A 246 19.15 21.27 -28.17
N SER A 247 18.84 20.85 -29.39
CA SER A 247 18.00 19.67 -29.65
C SER A 247 18.63 18.34 -29.20
N TYR A 248 19.92 18.31 -28.88
CA TYR A 248 20.62 17.14 -28.34
C TYR A 248 20.73 17.16 -26.81
N LEU A 249 20.12 18.15 -26.16
CA LEU A 249 20.16 18.42 -24.72
C LEU A 249 21.54 18.82 -24.18
N GLN A 250 22.41 19.31 -25.06
CA GLN A 250 23.69 19.92 -24.67
C GLN A 250 23.46 21.38 -24.28
N ILE A 251 24.17 21.85 -23.25
CA ILE A 251 24.04 23.21 -22.75
C ILE A 251 24.64 24.20 -23.76
N LEU A 252 23.88 25.23 -24.11
CA LEU A 252 24.34 26.33 -24.95
C LEU A 252 25.24 27.26 -24.13
N LYS A 253 26.39 27.68 -24.67
CA LYS A 253 27.27 28.65 -23.99
C LYS A 253 26.69 30.07 -23.99
N VAL A 254 25.90 30.38 -25.01
CA VAL A 254 25.29 31.70 -25.23
C VAL A 254 23.85 31.53 -25.73
N PRO A 255 22.98 32.54 -25.52
CA PRO A 255 21.62 32.49 -26.03
C PRO A 255 21.58 32.37 -27.56
N PRO A 256 20.60 31.66 -28.13
CA PRO A 256 20.50 31.51 -29.58
C PRO A 256 20.17 32.86 -30.23
N THR A 257 21.07 33.36 -31.07
CA THR A 257 20.83 34.55 -31.91
C THR A 257 20.28 34.13 -33.27
N LYS A 258 19.46 34.99 -33.90
CA LYS A 258 18.95 34.76 -35.26
C LYS A 258 20.06 34.67 -36.33
N ALA A 259 21.29 35.06 -36.01
CA ALA A 259 22.40 35.25 -36.96
C ALA A 259 23.41 34.08 -37.00
N SER A 260 23.39 33.15 -36.04
CA SER A 260 24.33 32.01 -36.00
C SER A 260 23.63 30.70 -36.39
N ALA A 261 24.18 30.01 -37.41
CA ALA A 261 23.68 28.70 -37.86
C ALA A 261 24.04 27.54 -36.89
N MET A 262 25.03 27.73 -36.00
CA MET A 262 25.43 26.75 -34.99
C MET A 262 25.71 27.45 -33.67
N ALA A 263 24.81 27.30 -32.71
CA ALA A 263 25.01 27.81 -31.35
C ALA A 263 26.23 27.12 -30.71
N GLU A 264 27.08 27.90 -30.04
CA GLU A 264 28.19 27.35 -29.28
C GLU A 264 27.67 26.55 -28.08
N VAL A 265 28.26 25.37 -27.85
CA VAL A 265 27.81 24.43 -26.81
C VAL A 265 28.94 23.96 -25.93
N HIS A 266 28.61 23.66 -24.68
CA HIS A 266 29.44 22.80 -23.83
C HIS A 266 29.26 21.35 -24.30
N ALA A 267 30.13 20.90 -25.21
CA ALA A 267 29.95 19.64 -25.94
C ALA A 267 29.81 18.40 -25.02
N ASN A 268 30.41 18.45 -23.83
CA ASN A 268 30.40 17.38 -22.84
C ASN A 268 29.49 17.62 -21.62
N ILE A 269 28.69 18.70 -21.61
CA ILE A 269 27.77 19.02 -20.51
C ILE A 269 26.34 19.06 -21.03
N PHE A 270 25.46 18.32 -20.34
CA PHE A 270 24.06 18.13 -20.69
C PHE A 270 23.15 18.57 -19.55
N ALA A 271 21.95 19.04 -19.88
CA ALA A 271 20.89 19.30 -18.90
C ALA A 271 19.59 18.62 -19.33
N ALA A 272 18.89 18.01 -18.38
CA ALA A 272 17.64 17.29 -18.64
C ALA A 272 16.64 17.40 -17.48
N GLY A 273 15.36 17.26 -17.81
CA GLY A 273 14.24 17.44 -16.89
C GLY A 273 13.88 18.91 -16.68
N ASP A 274 13.30 19.20 -15.52
CA ASP A 274 12.69 20.51 -15.27
C ASP A 274 13.70 21.68 -15.24
N VAL A 275 14.99 21.39 -15.08
CA VAL A 275 16.05 22.40 -15.13
C VAL A 275 16.33 22.90 -16.55
N ALA A 276 16.01 22.12 -17.58
CA ALA A 276 16.33 22.44 -18.97
C ALA A 276 15.23 23.25 -19.65
N THR A 277 15.64 24.22 -20.48
CA THR A 277 14.78 25.03 -21.34
C THR A 277 15.02 24.62 -22.79
N LEU A 278 14.01 23.97 -23.38
CA LEU A 278 14.07 23.45 -24.74
C LEU A 278 13.88 24.57 -25.77
N PRO A 279 14.49 24.47 -26.96
CA PRO A 279 14.40 25.50 -27.99
C PRO A 279 12.98 25.57 -28.57
N ALA A 280 12.50 26.78 -28.83
CA ALA A 280 11.15 27.04 -29.34
C ALA A 280 10.83 26.29 -30.65
N SER A 281 11.85 26.02 -31.48
CA SER A 281 11.72 25.23 -32.71
C SER A 281 11.31 23.78 -32.46
N LEU A 282 11.66 23.19 -31.31
CA LEU A 282 11.22 21.86 -30.92
C LEU A 282 9.82 21.86 -30.31
N THR A 283 9.44 22.96 -29.66
CA THR A 283 8.22 23.03 -28.86
C THR A 283 7.06 23.73 -29.57
N GLY A 284 7.27 24.23 -30.78
CA GLY A 284 6.27 25.01 -31.51
C GLY A 284 5.96 26.35 -30.84
N GLY A 285 6.94 26.91 -30.10
CA GLY A 285 6.76 28.15 -29.33
C GLY A 285 6.08 27.99 -27.96
N SER A 286 5.62 26.78 -27.60
CA SER A 286 5.06 26.49 -26.27
C SER A 286 6.14 26.05 -25.29
N SER A 287 5.98 26.25 -23.99
CA SER A 287 6.85 25.60 -23.00
C SER A 287 6.49 24.12 -22.91
N VAL A 288 7.45 23.20 -23.06
CA VAL A 288 7.20 21.79 -22.74
C VAL A 288 6.89 21.70 -21.25
N PRO A 289 5.79 21.03 -20.86
CA PRO A 289 5.43 20.95 -19.46
C PRO A 289 6.53 20.27 -18.64
N LYS A 290 6.87 20.87 -17.50
CA LYS A 290 7.84 20.39 -16.51
C LYS A 290 7.26 19.16 -15.81
N MET A 291 7.56 17.98 -16.34
CA MET A 291 6.88 16.71 -16.03
C MET A 291 7.87 15.56 -15.90
N GLY A 292 7.62 14.68 -14.92
CA GLY A 292 8.49 13.53 -14.65
C GLY A 292 8.69 12.60 -15.85
N ARG A 293 7.67 12.39 -16.70
CA ARG A 293 7.79 11.49 -17.87
C ARG A 293 8.73 12.06 -18.91
N ALA A 294 8.54 13.32 -19.29
CA ALA A 294 9.44 14.01 -20.21
C ALA A 294 10.87 14.04 -19.65
N ALA A 295 11.02 14.27 -18.34
CA ALA A 295 12.31 14.23 -17.66
C ALA A 295 12.99 12.84 -17.78
N SER A 296 12.26 11.74 -17.57
CA SER A 296 12.78 10.38 -17.77
C SER A 296 13.26 10.15 -19.21
N VAL A 297 12.47 10.56 -20.22
CA VAL A 297 12.83 10.39 -21.64
C VAL A 297 14.07 11.21 -22.00
N GLN A 298 14.14 12.45 -21.51
CA GLN A 298 15.31 13.31 -21.70
C GLN A 298 16.56 12.70 -21.05
N GLY A 299 16.46 12.17 -19.83
CA GLY A 299 17.56 11.48 -19.15
C GLY A 299 18.09 10.28 -19.94
N MET A 300 17.18 9.42 -20.45
CA MET A 300 17.56 8.30 -21.32
C MET A 300 18.25 8.75 -22.61
N LEU A 301 17.79 9.85 -23.22
CA LEU A 301 18.40 10.40 -24.43
C LEU A 301 19.80 10.96 -24.17
N VAL A 302 19.99 11.71 -23.07
CA VAL A 302 21.30 12.23 -22.68
C VAL A 302 22.29 11.08 -22.51
N ALA A 303 21.91 10.02 -21.80
CA ALA A 303 22.74 8.83 -21.64
C ALA A 303 23.15 8.21 -23.00
N LYS A 304 22.19 8.06 -23.92
CA LYS A 304 22.47 7.58 -25.29
C LYS A 304 23.43 8.51 -26.03
N ASN A 305 23.25 9.82 -25.92
CA ASN A 305 24.12 10.80 -26.59
C ASN A 305 25.54 10.80 -26.02
N ILE A 306 25.71 10.63 -24.71
CA ILE A 306 27.02 10.46 -24.07
C ILE A 306 27.71 9.20 -24.61
N VAL A 307 27.03 8.06 -24.64
CA VAL A 307 27.60 6.81 -25.17
C VAL A 307 27.94 6.93 -26.66
N ARG A 308 27.11 7.61 -27.45
CA ARG A 308 27.39 7.88 -28.87
C ARG A 308 28.62 8.76 -29.02
N ALA A 309 28.76 9.81 -28.22
CA ALA A 309 29.93 10.69 -28.23
C ALA A 309 31.22 9.93 -27.87
N ILE A 310 31.18 9.05 -26.85
CA ILE A 310 32.29 8.15 -26.49
C ILE A 310 32.68 7.26 -27.68
N GLN A 311 31.71 6.84 -28.50
CA GLN A 311 31.92 6.01 -29.69
C GLN A 311 32.24 6.82 -30.96
N GLY A 312 32.41 8.15 -30.89
CA GLY A 312 32.62 9.00 -32.06
C GLY A 312 31.42 9.11 -33.01
N LYS A 313 30.21 8.78 -32.54
CA LYS A 313 28.97 8.82 -33.32
C LYS A 313 28.23 10.15 -33.13
N LYS A 314 27.55 10.62 -34.17
CA LYS A 314 26.71 11.83 -34.12
C LYS A 314 25.58 11.70 -33.08
N PRO A 315 25.27 12.75 -32.30
CA PRO A 315 24.21 12.71 -31.29
C PRO A 315 22.82 12.61 -31.94
N GLN A 316 21.87 12.08 -31.18
CA GLN A 316 20.47 11.96 -31.56
C GLN A 316 19.66 13.12 -30.98
N ALA A 317 18.86 13.78 -31.82
CA ALA A 317 18.00 14.87 -31.40
C ALA A 317 16.79 14.37 -30.60
N TYR A 318 16.42 15.13 -29.58
CA TYR A 318 15.18 14.99 -28.83
C TYR A 318 14.00 15.32 -29.74
N ARG A 319 12.97 14.47 -29.69
CA ARG A 319 11.72 14.65 -30.43
C ARG A 319 10.58 14.48 -29.46
N LEU A 320 9.69 15.46 -29.44
CA LEU A 320 8.45 15.36 -28.70
C LEU A 320 7.55 14.33 -29.36
N ASN A 321 7.02 13.42 -28.56
CA ASN A 321 6.01 12.45 -28.99
C ASN A 321 4.69 12.71 -28.26
N SER A 322 3.64 11.98 -28.63
CA SER A 322 2.30 12.14 -28.05
C SER A 322 2.23 11.83 -26.55
N LEU A 323 3.17 11.04 -26.02
CA LEU A 323 3.25 10.72 -24.60
C LEU A 323 3.91 11.83 -23.77
N ASP A 324 4.83 12.59 -24.36
CA ASP A 324 5.42 13.81 -23.75
C ASP A 324 4.38 14.93 -23.62
N ARG A 325 3.35 14.89 -24.47
CA ARG A 325 2.23 15.85 -24.52
C ARG A 325 0.96 15.34 -23.83
N GLY A 326 1.02 14.16 -23.22
CA GLY A 326 -0.13 13.54 -22.56
C GLY A 326 -0.13 13.73 -21.04
N LEU A 327 -1.30 14.03 -20.47
CA LEU A 327 -1.51 14.19 -19.03
C LEU A 327 -2.60 13.24 -18.56
N LYS A 328 -2.33 12.50 -17.47
CA LYS A 328 -3.36 11.83 -16.68
C LYS A 328 -3.55 12.64 -15.41
N LEU A 329 -4.73 13.22 -15.25
CA LEU A 329 -5.10 14.02 -14.09
C LEU A 329 -6.09 13.24 -13.25
N THR A 330 -5.80 13.04 -11.97
CA THR A 330 -6.74 12.41 -11.05
C THR A 330 -7.78 13.41 -10.56
N LEU A 331 -9.03 12.97 -10.49
CA LEU A 331 -10.20 13.78 -10.10
C LEU A 331 -10.86 13.12 -8.90
N GLY A 332 -10.13 13.09 -7.79
CA GLY A 332 -10.46 12.31 -6.62
C GLY A 332 -9.97 10.87 -6.71
N LEU A 333 -10.42 10.05 -5.77
CA LEU A 333 -9.86 8.71 -5.56
C LEU A 333 -10.21 7.71 -6.67
N ASN A 334 -11.22 7.99 -7.50
CA ASN A 334 -11.78 6.99 -8.42
C ASN A 334 -12.11 7.49 -9.84
N LYS A 335 -11.79 8.75 -10.13
CA LYS A 335 -11.93 9.31 -11.48
C LYS A 335 -10.59 9.87 -11.92
N ALA A 336 -10.37 9.82 -13.23
CA ALA A 336 -9.26 10.51 -13.85
C ALA A 336 -9.65 10.98 -15.24
N LEU A 337 -9.01 12.05 -15.70
CA LEU A 337 -9.04 12.50 -17.07
C LEU A 337 -7.70 12.15 -17.71
N LEU A 338 -7.70 11.43 -18.82
CA LEU A 338 -6.52 11.25 -19.65
C LEU A 338 -6.66 12.13 -20.89
N TYR A 339 -5.73 13.07 -21.05
CA TYR A 339 -5.57 13.89 -22.24
C TYR A 339 -4.29 13.46 -22.97
N MET A 340 -4.35 13.35 -24.29
CA MET A 340 -3.19 13.12 -25.15
C MET A 340 -3.34 13.89 -26.47
N THR A 341 -2.23 14.38 -26.99
CA THR A 341 -2.17 15.03 -28.31
C THR A 341 -0.85 14.73 -29.00
N ASP A 342 -0.84 14.62 -30.33
CA ASP A 342 0.38 14.58 -31.13
C ASP A 342 0.78 15.96 -31.72
N GLY A 343 -0.06 16.99 -31.51
CA GLY A 343 0.07 18.33 -32.09
C GLY A 343 -0.93 18.63 -33.21
N ASP A 344 -1.47 17.59 -33.86
CA ASP A 344 -2.44 17.73 -34.96
C ASP A 344 -3.83 17.22 -34.55
N ALA A 345 -3.89 16.21 -33.67
CA ALA A 345 -5.10 15.64 -33.12
C ALA A 345 -5.07 15.59 -31.58
N GLU A 346 -6.25 15.66 -30.96
CA GLU A 346 -6.42 15.57 -29.51
C GLU A 346 -7.36 14.42 -29.14
N ALA A 347 -7.07 13.76 -28.02
CA ALA A 347 -7.89 12.71 -27.45
C ALA A 347 -8.09 12.93 -25.95
N ILE A 348 -9.36 12.92 -25.52
CA ILE A 348 -9.76 13.00 -24.11
C ILE A 348 -10.49 11.71 -23.75
N ASN A 349 -10.05 11.05 -22.69
CA ASN A 349 -10.67 9.85 -22.16
C ASN A 349 -11.00 10.02 -20.67
N HIS A 350 -12.28 9.87 -20.33
CA HIS A 350 -12.74 9.86 -18.95
C HIS A 350 -12.57 8.46 -18.38
N GLN A 351 -11.67 8.30 -17.42
CA GLN A 351 -11.48 7.06 -16.70
C GLN A 351 -12.25 7.13 -15.38
N ARG A 352 -13.06 6.11 -15.13
CA ARG A 352 -13.65 5.84 -13.83
C ARG A 352 -13.21 4.45 -13.43
N ASP A 353 -12.62 4.33 -12.25
CA ASP A 353 -12.33 3.02 -11.70
C ASP A 353 -13.60 2.44 -11.07
N PRO A 354 -14.22 1.40 -11.66
CA PRO A 354 -15.43 0.80 -11.10
C PRO A 354 -15.15 0.02 -9.80
N THR A 355 -13.89 -0.29 -9.50
CA THR A 355 -13.48 -1.07 -8.33
C THR A 355 -13.27 -0.21 -7.07
N LEU A 356 -13.08 1.10 -7.23
CA LEU A 356 -12.92 2.10 -6.16
C LEU A 356 -14.17 2.99 -6.04
N ARG A 357 -15.38 2.44 -5.91
CA ARG A 357 -16.49 3.29 -5.40
C ARG A 357 -16.15 3.59 -3.94
N THR A 358 -15.88 4.85 -3.61
CA THR A 358 -16.09 5.32 -2.24
C THR A 358 -17.51 4.92 -1.88
N VAL A 359 -17.66 4.10 -0.84
CA VAL A 359 -18.98 3.81 -0.28
C VAL A 359 -19.56 5.18 0.08
N ALA A 360 -20.64 5.57 -0.59
CA ALA A 360 -21.33 6.80 -0.22
C ALA A 360 -21.74 6.64 1.25
N ARG A 361 -21.55 7.69 2.06
CA ARG A 361 -22.04 7.72 3.45
C ARG A 361 -23.48 7.21 3.45
N ARG A 362 -23.75 6.18 4.24
CA ARG A 362 -25.10 5.62 4.38
C ARG A 362 -25.58 5.88 5.79
N ASP A 363 -26.65 6.66 5.90
CA ASP A 363 -27.25 6.96 7.19
C ASP A 363 -28.18 5.82 7.68
N ASP A 364 -28.38 4.78 6.86
CA ASP A 364 -29.03 3.54 7.29
C ASP A 364 -28.24 2.90 8.46
N THR A 365 -28.93 2.50 9.52
CA THR A 365 -28.34 1.84 10.69
C THR A 365 -28.47 0.33 10.59
N LEU A 366 -27.39 -0.39 10.90
CA LEU A 366 -27.36 -1.85 10.99
C LEU A 366 -27.06 -2.30 12.43
N PRO A 367 -27.67 -3.41 12.89
CA PRO A 367 -27.47 -3.88 14.25
C PRO A 367 -26.05 -4.44 14.45
N LEU A 368 -25.42 -4.05 15.54
CA LEU A 368 -24.18 -4.62 16.06
C LEU A 368 -24.45 -5.09 17.49
N ARG A 369 -24.59 -6.39 17.71
CA ARG A 369 -24.83 -6.95 19.04
C ARG A 369 -23.55 -7.52 19.62
N VAL A 370 -23.40 -7.44 20.94
CA VAL A 370 -22.25 -8.02 21.65
C VAL A 370 -22.76 -8.84 22.83
N ALA A 371 -22.39 -10.11 22.90
CA ALA A 371 -22.83 -11.05 23.92
C ALA A 371 -21.64 -11.64 24.70
N ASN A 372 -21.80 -11.80 26.01
CA ASN A 372 -20.82 -12.44 26.88
C ASN A 372 -21.37 -13.80 27.36
N LEU A 373 -20.85 -14.90 26.82
CA LEU A 373 -21.12 -16.25 27.34
C LEU A 373 -20.00 -16.76 28.27
N CYS A 374 -19.03 -15.91 28.61
CA CYS A 374 -18.03 -16.26 29.60
C CYS A 374 -18.68 -16.30 30.99
N ASN A 375 -18.18 -17.17 31.88
CA ASN A 375 -18.61 -17.24 33.28
C ASN A 375 -18.10 -16.06 34.14
N GLU A 376 -17.37 -15.13 33.53
CA GLU A 376 -16.76 -13.98 34.17
C GLU A 376 -17.18 -12.68 33.47
N VAL A 377 -17.03 -11.57 34.18
CA VAL A 377 -17.19 -10.23 33.60
C VAL A 377 -16.10 -10.01 32.56
N ILE A 378 -16.49 -9.55 31.37
CA ILE A 378 -15.56 -9.07 30.35
C ILE A 378 -15.82 -7.60 30.06
N TYR A 379 -14.83 -6.93 29.48
CA TYR A 379 -15.03 -5.60 28.92
C TYR A 379 -14.90 -5.66 27.41
N ALA A 380 -15.98 -5.35 26.69
CA ALA A 380 -15.92 -5.23 25.24
C ALA A 380 -15.14 -3.96 24.86
N GLY A 381 -14.26 -4.07 23.87
CA GLY A 381 -13.62 -2.96 23.18
C GLY A 381 -14.18 -2.83 21.77
N ILE A 382 -14.45 -1.60 21.33
CA ILE A 382 -14.92 -1.29 19.98
C ILE A 382 -14.05 -0.19 19.40
N LEU A 383 -13.53 -0.42 18.19
CA LEU A 383 -12.77 0.58 17.45
C LEU A 383 -13.47 0.88 16.13
N THR A 384 -13.87 2.13 15.93
CA THR A 384 -14.40 2.61 14.65
C THR A 384 -13.27 3.19 13.82
N GLN A 385 -13.02 2.62 12.65
CA GLN A 385 -11.99 3.07 11.70
C GLN A 385 -12.60 3.96 10.59
N SER A 386 -13.85 3.71 10.21
CA SER A 386 -14.62 4.52 9.25
C SER A 386 -16.13 4.35 9.49
N GLY A 387 -16.93 5.29 8.97
CA GLY A 387 -18.38 5.33 9.18
C GLY A 387 -18.76 5.91 10.55
N THR A 388 -20.03 5.74 10.93
CA THR A 388 -20.58 6.13 12.25
C THR A 388 -20.63 4.91 13.14
N GLY A 389 -19.83 4.92 14.21
CA GLY A 389 -19.78 3.86 15.21
C GLY A 389 -20.94 3.91 16.21
N PRO A 390 -20.97 2.98 17.18
CA PRO A 390 -22.12 2.78 18.08
C PRO A 390 -22.25 3.82 19.21
N GLY A 391 -21.50 4.92 19.15
CA GLY A 391 -21.50 5.96 20.19
C GLY A 391 -20.72 5.60 21.46
N THR A 392 -20.10 4.41 21.53
CA THR A 392 -19.20 4.00 22.60
C THR A 392 -17.98 3.26 22.05
N GLY A 393 -16.82 3.44 22.71
CA GLY A 393 -15.58 2.72 22.40
C GLY A 393 -15.38 1.43 23.22
N GLY A 394 -16.28 1.13 24.16
CA GLY A 394 -16.18 -0.06 25.00
C GLY A 394 -16.99 0.05 26.28
N PHE A 395 -17.35 -1.10 26.85
CA PHE A 395 -18.25 -1.18 28.00
C PHE A 395 -18.05 -2.49 28.77
N LYS A 396 -18.49 -2.49 30.04
CA LYS A 396 -18.55 -3.69 30.89
C LYS A 396 -19.70 -4.59 30.44
N LEU A 397 -19.47 -5.90 30.39
CA LEU A 397 -20.50 -6.89 30.07
C LEU A 397 -20.45 -8.03 31.10
N ASP A 398 -21.52 -8.15 31.89
CA ASP A 398 -21.65 -9.21 32.90
C ASP A 398 -21.88 -10.59 32.24
N PRO A 399 -21.65 -11.73 32.95
CA PRO A 399 -21.94 -13.06 32.44
C PRO A 399 -23.38 -13.19 31.93
N ASN A 400 -23.56 -13.80 30.75
CA ASN A 400 -24.82 -13.89 30.00
C ASN A 400 -25.42 -12.53 29.58
N GLY A 401 -24.69 -11.44 29.77
CA GLY A 401 -25.08 -10.11 29.36
C GLY A 401 -25.02 -9.94 27.84
N LYS A 402 -25.94 -9.12 27.32
CA LYS A 402 -25.98 -8.71 25.92
C LYS A 402 -26.09 -7.19 25.84
N ASN A 403 -25.50 -6.61 24.81
CA ASN A 403 -25.65 -5.20 24.50
C ASN A 403 -26.01 -5.03 23.02
N ASP A 404 -27.12 -4.36 22.76
CA ASP A 404 -27.63 -4.10 21.42
C ASP A 404 -27.20 -2.70 20.99
N LEU A 405 -26.35 -2.63 19.97
CA LEU A 405 -25.84 -1.39 19.41
C LEU A 405 -26.25 -1.27 17.94
N ALA A 406 -26.02 -0.08 17.38
CA ALA A 406 -26.24 0.20 15.97
C ALA A 406 -25.05 0.94 15.39
N VAL A 407 -24.69 0.62 14.15
CA VAL A 407 -23.63 1.29 13.38
C VAL A 407 -24.16 1.70 12.01
N SER A 408 -23.51 2.66 11.35
CA SER A 408 -23.91 3.01 9.99
C SER A 408 -23.66 1.87 9.00
N ALA A 409 -24.41 1.83 7.90
CA ALA A 409 -24.31 0.76 6.91
C ALA A 409 -22.99 0.76 6.11
N ASP A 410 -22.13 1.76 6.32
CA ASP A 410 -20.78 1.86 5.79
C ASP A 410 -19.68 1.70 6.87
N TRP A 411 -20.05 1.23 8.07
CA TRP A 411 -19.13 1.11 9.19
C TRP A 411 -17.98 0.13 8.93
N VAL A 412 -16.77 0.56 9.30
CA VAL A 412 -15.56 -0.26 9.32
C VAL A 412 -15.01 -0.20 10.74
N GLY A 413 -14.84 -1.36 11.36
CA GLY A 413 -14.38 -1.40 12.73
C GLY A 413 -14.10 -2.79 13.25
N ARG A 414 -13.72 -2.81 14.53
CA ARG A 414 -13.25 -4.00 15.24
C ARG A 414 -13.92 -4.13 16.59
N VAL A 415 -14.18 -5.36 17.02
CA VAL A 415 -14.73 -5.69 18.34
C VAL A 415 -13.86 -6.78 18.99
N TRP A 416 -13.53 -6.63 20.26
CA TRP A 416 -12.77 -7.64 21.02
C TRP A 416 -13.11 -7.63 22.50
N GLY A 417 -12.81 -8.74 23.19
CA GLY A 417 -13.07 -8.89 24.62
C GLY A 417 -11.79 -8.67 25.42
N ARG A 418 -11.93 -8.08 26.61
CA ARG A 418 -10.86 -7.80 27.55
C ARG A 418 -11.12 -8.50 28.87
N THR A 419 -10.10 -9.13 29.43
CA THR A 419 -10.22 -9.97 30.62
C THR A 419 -9.38 -9.45 31.78
N ASN A 420 -9.84 -9.78 33.00
CA ASN A 420 -9.20 -9.39 34.25
C ASN A 420 -8.88 -7.88 34.30
N CYS A 421 -9.91 -7.08 34.06
CA CYS A 421 -9.82 -5.63 33.99
C CYS A 421 -10.19 -4.99 35.32
N THR A 422 -9.43 -3.97 35.73
CA THR A 422 -9.76 -3.14 36.89
C THR A 422 -9.81 -1.66 36.48
N PHE A 423 -11.00 -1.05 36.56
CA PHE A 423 -11.22 0.38 36.34
C PHE A 423 -11.73 1.00 37.64
N PHE A 424 -11.16 2.15 38.04
CA PHE A 424 -11.46 2.75 39.35
C PHE A 424 -12.78 3.52 39.37
N ASP A 425 -13.16 4.15 38.26
CA ASP A 425 -14.44 4.84 38.14
C ASP A 425 -15.18 4.31 36.90
N ASN A 426 -16.40 3.81 37.09
CA ASN A 426 -17.29 3.30 36.02
C ASN A 426 -17.73 4.39 35.00
N ALA A 427 -17.08 5.56 34.99
CA ALA A 427 -17.40 6.76 34.22
C ALA A 427 -16.25 7.25 33.30
N GLY A 428 -15.24 6.40 33.03
CA GLY A 428 -14.38 6.59 31.85
C GLY A 428 -13.02 7.28 32.07
N SER A 429 -12.27 6.99 33.15
CA SER A 429 -10.86 7.41 33.18
C SER A 429 -9.89 6.43 33.85
N MET A 430 -8.64 6.58 33.41
CA MET A 430 -7.42 5.81 33.65
C MET A 430 -7.24 5.28 35.08
N ASN A 431 -6.49 4.18 35.25
CA ASN A 431 -5.77 3.87 36.49
C ASN A 431 -4.85 5.04 36.86
N SER A 432 -5.33 5.96 37.71
CA SER A 432 -4.64 7.20 38.11
C SER A 432 -3.42 6.98 39.01
N SER A 433 -3.21 5.76 39.51
CA SER A 433 -1.99 5.37 40.23
C SER A 433 -0.80 5.09 39.30
N ASN A 434 -1.02 4.93 37.99
CA ASN A 434 0.07 4.72 37.03
C ASN A 434 -0.36 5.18 35.62
N PRO A 435 -0.07 6.44 35.20
CA PRO A 435 -0.46 7.01 33.91
C PRO A 435 0.08 6.30 32.65
N GLY A 436 0.81 5.18 32.83
CA GLY A 436 1.26 4.28 31.76
C GLY A 436 1.05 2.78 32.07
N GLY A 437 0.21 2.43 33.05
CA GLY A 437 -0.10 1.03 33.40
C GLY A 437 -1.19 0.40 32.52
N THR A 438 -1.33 -0.92 32.57
CA THR A 438 -2.41 -1.70 31.92
C THR A 438 -3.62 -1.84 32.85
N ALA A 439 -4.85 -1.65 32.34
CA ALA A 439 -6.07 -1.91 33.12
C ALA A 439 -6.51 -3.38 33.07
N CYS A 440 -6.29 -4.01 31.91
CA CYS A 440 -6.67 -5.40 31.64
C CYS A 440 -5.44 -6.28 31.43
N ALA A 441 -5.54 -7.56 31.82
CA ALA A 441 -4.47 -8.53 31.58
C ALA A 441 -4.32 -8.89 30.10
N THR A 442 -5.42 -8.87 29.34
CA THR A 442 -5.44 -9.08 27.89
C THR A 442 -6.42 -8.13 27.22
N GLY A 443 -6.21 -7.86 25.92
CA GLY A 443 -7.06 -6.97 25.16
C GLY A 443 -7.03 -5.50 25.58
N ASP A 444 -6.12 -5.11 26.50
CA ASP A 444 -6.06 -3.75 27.02
C ASP A 444 -5.93 -2.72 25.90
N CYS A 445 -6.59 -1.58 26.02
CA CYS A 445 -6.59 -0.53 25.00
C CYS A 445 -6.07 0.80 25.52
N GLY A 446 -4.98 0.73 26.29
CA GLY A 446 -4.35 1.90 26.89
C GLY A 446 -5.06 2.36 28.16
N ASN A 447 -5.52 1.41 28.98
CA ASN A 447 -6.14 1.69 30.29
C ASN A 447 -7.42 2.55 30.21
N LEU A 448 -8.14 2.47 29.09
CA LEU A 448 -9.41 3.17 28.85
C LEU A 448 -10.57 2.18 28.79
N VAL A 449 -11.72 2.53 29.37
CA VAL A 449 -12.96 1.77 29.14
C VAL A 449 -13.41 1.94 27.68
N GLU A 450 -13.43 3.17 27.20
CA GLU A 450 -13.72 3.49 25.79
C GLU A 450 -12.43 3.48 24.96
N CYS A 451 -12.27 2.46 24.13
CA CYS A 451 -11.02 2.22 23.43
C CYS A 451 -10.77 3.22 22.29
N GLN A 452 -9.52 3.65 22.15
CA GLN A 452 -9.02 4.45 21.03
C GLN A 452 -8.09 3.63 20.09
N GLY A 453 -7.88 2.36 20.41
CA GLY A 453 -7.08 1.40 19.66
C GLY A 453 -7.25 0.00 20.25
N ALA A 454 -6.77 -1.05 19.58
CA ALA A 454 -6.71 -2.40 20.15
C ALA A 454 -5.31 -2.68 20.71
N GLY A 455 -5.21 -3.41 21.81
CA GLY A 455 -3.94 -3.92 22.34
C GLY A 455 -3.99 -5.43 22.56
N GLY A 456 -2.82 -6.06 22.49
CA GLY A 456 -2.67 -7.52 22.42
C GLY A 456 -2.21 -8.20 23.71
N PRO A 457 -2.47 -9.51 23.86
CA PRO A 457 -3.15 -10.34 22.89
C PRO A 457 -4.67 -10.11 22.90
N ALA A 458 -5.25 -10.10 21.70
CA ALA A 458 -6.69 -9.95 21.49
C ALA A 458 -7.15 -10.78 20.30
N THR A 459 -8.16 -11.62 20.51
CA THR A 459 -8.96 -12.22 19.44
C THR A 459 -9.93 -11.15 18.94
N LEU A 460 -9.85 -10.76 17.67
CA LEU A 460 -10.67 -9.70 17.10
C LEU A 460 -11.78 -10.25 16.22
N ALA A 461 -12.93 -9.56 16.20
CA ALA A 461 -13.88 -9.61 15.10
C ALA A 461 -13.73 -8.32 14.28
N GLU A 462 -13.38 -8.45 13.00
CA GLU A 462 -13.16 -7.33 12.09
C GLU A 462 -14.31 -7.22 11.08
N PHE A 463 -14.71 -6.00 10.76
CA PHE A 463 -15.85 -5.76 9.88
C PHE A 463 -15.58 -4.62 8.90
N THR A 464 -16.03 -4.81 7.66
CA THR A 464 -16.25 -3.79 6.64
C THR A 464 -17.67 -3.99 6.11
N TYR A 465 -18.64 -3.20 6.60
CA TYR A 465 -20.06 -3.43 6.33
C TYR A 465 -20.46 -3.11 4.88
N ALA A 466 -19.71 -2.25 4.19
CA ALA A 466 -19.98 -1.95 2.81
C ALA A 466 -18.70 -1.79 2.00
N SER A 467 -18.84 -2.14 0.73
CA SER A 467 -17.81 -2.04 -0.27
C SER A 467 -18.37 -1.49 -1.58
N PRO A 468 -17.51 -1.02 -2.49
CA PRO A 468 -17.91 -0.69 -3.84
C PRO A 468 -18.76 -1.76 -4.55
N GLN A 469 -18.45 -3.03 -4.30
CA GLN A 469 -19.08 -4.18 -4.94
C GLN A 469 -20.42 -4.54 -4.28
N ASN A 470 -20.95 -3.71 -3.37
CA ASN A 470 -22.14 -4.00 -2.57
C ASN A 470 -21.99 -5.24 -1.69
N GLN A 471 -20.78 -5.47 -1.17
CA GLN A 471 -20.45 -6.60 -0.31
C GLN A 471 -20.06 -6.11 1.09
N SER A 472 -20.27 -6.96 2.09
CA SER A 472 -19.68 -6.85 3.42
C SER A 472 -18.55 -7.86 3.56
N PHE A 473 -17.46 -7.45 4.21
CA PHE A 473 -16.34 -8.31 4.59
C PHE A 473 -16.26 -8.40 6.10
N TYR A 474 -15.98 -9.59 6.61
CA TYR A 474 -15.74 -9.79 8.03
C TYR A 474 -14.89 -11.03 8.27
N ASP A 475 -14.19 -11.04 9.40
CA ASP A 475 -13.32 -12.14 9.80
C ASP A 475 -13.09 -12.16 11.31
N ILE A 476 -12.70 -13.34 11.80
CA ILE A 476 -12.12 -13.50 13.13
C ILE A 476 -10.61 -13.43 12.96
N SER A 477 -9.93 -12.52 13.65
CA SER A 477 -8.50 -12.26 13.48
C SER A 477 -7.70 -12.57 14.73
N LEU A 478 -6.63 -13.34 14.53
CA LEU A 478 -5.65 -13.77 15.53
C LEU A 478 -4.28 -13.08 15.31
N VAL A 479 -4.23 -12.07 14.44
CA VAL A 479 -3.02 -11.29 14.12
C VAL A 479 -2.47 -10.57 15.35
N ASP A 480 -3.36 -10.10 16.23
CA ASP A 480 -3.00 -9.41 17.46
C ASP A 480 -2.85 -10.38 18.65
N GLY A 481 -3.11 -11.67 18.46
CA GLY A 481 -3.00 -12.72 19.47
C GLY A 481 -4.30 -13.48 19.66
N TYR A 482 -4.34 -14.31 20.69
CA TYR A 482 -5.54 -15.02 21.13
C TYR A 482 -5.72 -14.84 22.63
N ASN A 483 -6.90 -14.43 23.06
CA ASN A 483 -7.21 -14.26 24.49
C ASN A 483 -8.58 -14.81 24.91
N LEU A 484 -9.54 -14.87 23.99
CA LEU A 484 -10.88 -15.40 24.23
C LEU A 484 -11.38 -16.15 22.99
N PRO A 485 -12.19 -17.21 23.14
CA PRO A 485 -12.98 -17.73 22.03
C PRO A 485 -13.99 -16.68 21.57
N ILE A 486 -14.26 -16.66 20.27
CA ILE A 486 -15.18 -15.71 19.65
C ILE A 486 -15.97 -16.41 18.54
N ALA A 487 -17.20 -15.98 18.35
CA ALA A 487 -17.99 -16.28 17.17
C ALA A 487 -18.57 -14.99 16.60
N ILE A 488 -18.75 -14.96 15.29
CA ILE A 488 -19.48 -13.91 14.59
C ILE A 488 -20.76 -14.55 14.07
N ARG A 489 -21.91 -14.05 14.50
CA ARG A 489 -23.22 -14.45 13.97
C ARG A 489 -23.71 -13.37 13.03
N SER A 490 -23.94 -13.75 11.78
CA SER A 490 -24.57 -12.87 10.81
C SER A 490 -26.07 -12.78 11.09
N LEU A 491 -26.60 -11.56 11.21
CA LEU A 491 -28.03 -11.30 11.46
C LEU A 491 -28.83 -11.27 10.14
N VAL A 492 -28.38 -12.01 9.13
CA VAL A 492 -29.01 -12.11 7.80
C VAL A 492 -30.47 -12.58 7.88
N SER A 493 -30.78 -13.53 8.76
CA SER A 493 -32.14 -14.06 8.99
C SER A 493 -33.08 -13.05 9.64
N GLU A 494 -32.54 -12.03 10.30
CA GLU A 494 -33.30 -10.94 10.93
C GLU A 494 -33.42 -9.72 10.00
N SER A 495 -32.88 -9.79 8.78
CA SER A 495 -32.94 -8.68 7.84
C SER A 495 -34.30 -8.58 7.17
N ASP A 496 -34.79 -7.34 7.03
CA ASP A 496 -35.99 -7.05 6.23
C ASP A 496 -35.81 -7.31 4.72
N LYS A 497 -34.59 -7.66 4.29
CA LYS A 497 -34.25 -7.91 2.88
C LYS A 497 -34.33 -9.41 2.58
N PRO A 498 -35.26 -9.86 1.70
CA PRO A 498 -35.47 -11.28 1.43
C PRO A 498 -34.21 -12.02 0.96
N TYR A 499 -33.40 -11.38 0.11
CA TYR A 499 -32.17 -11.98 -0.42
C TYR A 499 -31.08 -12.20 0.64
N LEU A 500 -31.13 -11.48 1.76
CA LEU A 500 -30.27 -11.70 2.92
C LEU A 500 -30.86 -12.80 3.81
N ALA A 501 -32.16 -12.74 4.11
CA ALA A 501 -32.85 -13.75 4.92
C ALA A 501 -32.73 -15.17 4.35
N ASP A 502 -32.55 -15.28 3.03
CA ASP A 502 -32.34 -16.54 2.33
C ASP A 502 -30.95 -17.19 2.52
N ILE A 503 -29.97 -16.48 3.09
CA ILE A 503 -28.60 -16.97 3.29
C ILE A 503 -28.56 -18.01 4.41
N PRO A 504 -28.16 -19.27 4.12
CA PRO A 504 -27.99 -20.29 5.15
C PRO A 504 -26.97 -19.87 6.23
N PRO A 505 -27.31 -19.96 7.52
CA PRO A 505 -26.44 -19.50 8.60
C PRO A 505 -25.14 -20.28 8.72
N ASN A 506 -25.11 -21.55 8.30
CA ASN A 506 -23.90 -22.38 8.32
C ASN A 506 -22.85 -21.99 7.27
N LEU A 507 -23.15 -21.03 6.40
CA LEU A 507 -22.20 -20.44 5.46
C LEU A 507 -21.50 -19.19 6.02
N VAL A 508 -22.06 -18.55 7.06
CA VAL A 508 -21.72 -17.15 7.40
C VAL A 508 -21.46 -16.91 8.88
N ASN A 509 -21.49 -17.96 9.72
CA ASN A 509 -21.29 -17.83 11.16
C ASN A 509 -19.98 -18.50 11.61
N PRO A 510 -18.82 -17.86 11.42
CA PRO A 510 -17.54 -18.42 11.84
C PRO A 510 -17.35 -18.44 13.35
N VAL A 511 -16.59 -19.43 13.82
CA VAL A 511 -16.33 -19.70 15.24
C VAL A 511 -14.87 -20.08 15.44
N CYS A 512 -14.21 -19.47 16.42
CA CYS A 512 -12.83 -19.80 16.80
C CYS A 512 -12.73 -20.13 18.30
N ILE A 513 -12.44 -21.39 18.60
CA ILE A 513 -12.28 -21.94 19.95
C ILE A 513 -10.88 -22.56 20.06
N GLY A 514 -9.92 -21.72 20.44
CA GLY A 514 -8.55 -22.10 20.79
C GLY A 514 -8.32 -22.30 22.30
N SER A 515 -9.39 -22.54 23.08
CA SER A 515 -9.35 -22.72 24.53
C SER A 515 -9.86 -24.11 24.92
N ALA A 516 -9.00 -24.93 25.53
CA ALA A 516 -9.32 -26.33 25.84
C ALA A 516 -10.51 -26.51 26.78
N SER A 517 -10.75 -25.56 27.70
CA SER A 517 -11.86 -25.61 28.66
C SER A 517 -13.25 -25.43 28.02
N LEU A 518 -13.31 -24.88 26.81
CA LEU A 518 -14.56 -24.63 26.07
C LEU A 518 -14.66 -25.48 24.80
N LEU A 519 -13.70 -26.39 24.60
CA LEU A 519 -13.66 -27.31 23.46
C LEU A 519 -14.55 -28.53 23.73
N ALA A 520 -15.50 -28.79 22.83
CA ALA A 520 -16.33 -29.98 22.87
C ALA A 520 -15.62 -31.20 22.23
N PRO A 521 -15.94 -32.43 22.68
CA PRO A 521 -15.46 -33.65 22.03
C PRO A 521 -15.86 -33.74 20.55
N PRO A 522 -15.08 -34.43 19.71
CA PRO A 522 -15.49 -34.72 18.34
C PRO A 522 -16.85 -35.44 18.31
N GLY A 523 -17.75 -34.97 17.44
CA GLY A 523 -19.09 -35.55 17.25
C GLY A 523 -20.18 -35.10 18.24
N ASP A 524 -19.88 -34.27 19.24
CA ASP A 524 -20.78 -33.98 20.38
C ASP A 524 -21.25 -32.51 20.50
N THR A 525 -21.34 -31.78 19.38
CA THR A 525 -21.70 -30.35 19.39
C THR A 525 -23.12 -30.13 18.87
N SER A 526 -23.99 -29.57 19.73
CA SER A 526 -25.27 -29.01 19.32
C SER A 526 -25.04 -27.68 18.58
N ASP A 527 -25.61 -27.55 17.38
CA ASP A 527 -25.52 -26.37 16.51
C ASP A 527 -26.27 -25.12 17.06
N GLN A 528 -27.04 -25.23 18.14
CA GLN A 528 -28.07 -24.24 18.48
C GLN A 528 -27.54 -22.87 18.96
N ASP A 529 -26.38 -22.82 19.61
CA ASP A 529 -25.91 -21.60 20.29
C ASP A 529 -25.22 -20.58 19.36
N LEU A 530 -24.99 -20.93 18.09
CA LEU A 530 -24.21 -20.14 17.13
C LEU A 530 -25.04 -19.69 15.91
N GLY A 531 -26.37 -19.74 16.04
CA GLY A 531 -27.31 -19.31 15.01
C GLY A 531 -27.51 -20.30 13.87
N THR A 532 -27.04 -21.55 14.02
CA THR A 532 -27.35 -22.67 13.13
C THR A 532 -28.45 -23.56 13.73
N ASN A 533 -28.90 -24.54 12.96
CA ASN A 533 -29.92 -25.49 13.39
C ASN A 533 -29.71 -26.85 12.70
N SER A 534 -30.50 -27.85 13.07
CA SER A 534 -30.38 -29.20 12.51
C SER A 534 -30.56 -29.28 10.99
N SER A 535 -31.21 -28.29 10.36
CA SER A 535 -31.36 -28.21 8.90
C SER A 535 -30.14 -27.59 8.22
N TYR A 536 -29.36 -26.79 8.92
CA TYR A 536 -28.15 -26.13 8.44
C TYR A 536 -27.02 -26.34 9.46
N PRO A 537 -26.46 -27.57 9.55
CA PRO A 537 -25.42 -27.88 10.52
C PRO A 537 -24.12 -27.15 10.17
N LEU A 538 -23.39 -26.68 11.17
CA LEU A 538 -22.13 -25.94 10.96
C LEU A 538 -21.01 -26.93 10.59
N PRO A 539 -20.19 -26.66 9.56
CA PRO A 539 -19.01 -27.46 9.30
C PRO A 539 -17.97 -27.18 10.38
N LEU A 540 -17.84 -28.10 11.33
CA LEU A 540 -16.93 -27.98 12.46
C LEU A 540 -15.65 -28.78 12.22
N GLU A 541 -14.53 -28.25 12.68
CA GLU A 541 -13.24 -28.96 12.82
C GLU A 541 -13.45 -30.19 13.73
N GLN A 542 -12.94 -31.38 13.38
CA GLN A 542 -13.14 -32.63 14.13
C GLN A 542 -11.86 -33.41 14.44
N ILE A 543 -10.72 -32.94 13.95
CA ILE A 543 -9.42 -33.63 14.00
C ILE A 543 -8.66 -33.26 15.27
N VAL A 544 -8.69 -31.98 15.69
CA VAL A 544 -7.84 -31.50 16.79
C VAL A 544 -8.33 -32.02 18.14
N SER A 545 -7.42 -32.65 18.89
CA SER A 545 -7.67 -33.15 20.24
C SER A 545 -7.63 -32.06 21.31
N LEU A 546 -8.20 -32.34 22.49
CA LEU A 546 -8.14 -31.42 23.64
C LEU A 546 -6.69 -31.10 24.05
N SER A 547 -5.77 -32.07 23.97
CA SER A 547 -4.34 -31.83 24.21
C SER A 547 -3.72 -30.89 23.19
N GLU A 548 -4.06 -31.03 21.90
CA GLU A 548 -3.54 -30.15 20.86
C GLU A 548 -4.07 -28.72 21.02
N VAL A 549 -5.34 -28.53 21.42
CA VAL A 549 -5.88 -27.20 21.75
C VAL A 549 -5.31 -26.65 23.07
N ALA A 550 -4.90 -27.48 24.03
CA ALA A 550 -4.22 -26.99 25.22
C ALA A 550 -2.80 -26.46 24.89
N ASP A 551 -2.14 -27.07 23.90
CA ASP A 551 -0.72 -26.87 23.64
C ASP A 551 -0.39 -26.06 22.38
N TRP A 552 -1.39 -25.65 21.58
CA TRP A 552 -1.16 -25.00 20.28
C TRP A 552 -0.37 -23.69 20.37
N CYS A 553 -0.50 -22.93 21.47
CA CYS A 553 0.22 -21.68 21.63
C CYS A 553 1.73 -21.97 21.81
N PRO A 554 2.60 -21.39 20.96
CA PRO A 554 4.04 -21.56 21.12
C PRO A 554 4.52 -21.05 22.48
N PHE A 555 5.37 -21.84 23.14
CA PHE A 555 5.80 -21.57 24.52
C PHE A 555 6.32 -20.13 24.76
N PRO A 556 7.15 -19.52 23.89
CA PRO A 556 7.65 -18.15 24.09
C PRO A 556 6.58 -17.04 24.01
N LEU A 557 5.39 -17.40 23.52
CA LEU A 557 4.26 -16.51 23.26
C LEU A 557 3.16 -16.61 24.33
N LEU A 558 3.25 -17.57 25.25
CA LEU A 558 2.35 -17.66 26.40
C LEU A 558 2.43 -16.38 27.25
N VAL A 559 1.27 -15.79 27.54
CA VAL A 559 1.18 -14.66 28.48
C VAL A 559 1.44 -15.13 29.92
N LEU A 560 0.96 -16.32 30.27
CA LEU A 560 1.09 -16.91 31.60
C LEU A 560 1.87 -18.25 31.51
N PRO A 561 3.19 -18.22 31.31
CA PRO A 561 3.99 -19.45 31.28
C PRO A 561 4.07 -20.10 32.68
N PRO A 562 4.14 -21.44 32.77
CA PRO A 562 4.29 -22.13 34.06
C PRO A 562 5.64 -21.81 34.74
N GLU A 563 5.67 -21.91 36.07
CA GLU A 563 6.88 -21.70 36.88
C GLU A 563 7.99 -22.71 36.51
N LYS A 564 9.22 -22.23 36.47
CA LYS A 564 10.38 -22.98 35.96
C LYS A 564 10.94 -23.97 37.00
N PRO A 565 11.29 -25.21 36.61
CA PRO A 565 12.20 -26.03 37.41
C PRO A 565 13.66 -25.55 37.23
N GLY A 566 14.36 -25.14 38.30
CA GLY A 566 15.83 -24.89 38.28
C GLY A 566 16.31 -23.58 37.63
N ASP A 567 17.53 -23.60 37.05
CA ASP A 567 18.38 -22.45 36.62
C ASP A 567 17.85 -21.56 35.47
N GLY A 568 16.55 -21.55 35.22
CA GLY A 568 15.93 -20.54 34.36
C GLY A 568 15.94 -20.82 32.85
N VAL A 569 16.46 -21.97 32.40
CA VAL A 569 16.52 -22.40 30.98
C VAL A 569 15.46 -23.47 30.68
N TYR A 570 14.62 -23.26 29.67
CA TYR A 570 13.69 -24.29 29.18
C TYR A 570 14.44 -25.27 28.26
N PRO A 571 14.53 -26.57 28.60
CA PRO A 571 15.04 -27.56 27.67
C PRO A 571 14.04 -27.76 26.53
N TYR A 572 14.47 -27.50 25.29
CA TYR A 572 13.72 -27.81 24.08
C TYR A 572 14.42 -28.98 23.37
N PRO A 573 13.71 -30.02 22.90
CA PRO A 573 12.24 -30.20 22.85
C PRO A 573 11.65 -31.03 24.01
N ASP A 574 12.40 -31.23 25.10
CA ASP A 574 12.06 -32.18 26.16
C ASP A 574 11.46 -31.51 27.42
N ASP A 575 10.23 -31.01 27.31
CA ASP A 575 9.51 -30.33 28.39
C ASP A 575 8.33 -31.16 28.92
N LYS A 576 8.61 -32.06 29.89
CA LYS A 576 7.59 -32.69 30.77
C LYS A 576 6.89 -31.67 31.72
N ILE A 577 6.94 -30.38 31.41
CA ILE A 577 6.38 -29.30 32.24
C ILE A 577 4.88 -29.17 31.91
N LYS A 578 4.04 -29.37 32.92
CA LYS A 578 2.59 -29.27 32.76
C LYS A 578 2.19 -27.82 32.46
N ARG A 579 1.65 -27.58 31.26
CA ARG A 579 1.11 -26.28 30.83
C ARG A 579 -0.20 -25.96 31.57
N PRO A 580 -0.54 -24.67 31.74
CA PRO A 580 -1.86 -24.30 32.22
C PRO A 580 -2.92 -24.75 31.21
N ILE A 581 -4.11 -25.12 31.70
CA ILE A 581 -5.24 -25.55 30.85
C ILE A 581 -5.63 -24.46 29.84
N PHE A 582 -5.37 -23.20 30.17
CA PHE A 582 -5.52 -22.06 29.27
C PHE A 582 -4.49 -20.97 29.60
N SER A 583 -3.85 -20.42 28.56
CA SER A 583 -3.10 -19.17 28.64
C SER A 583 -3.32 -18.38 27.35
N PRO A 584 -3.57 -17.06 27.45
CA PRO A 584 -3.56 -16.18 26.29
C PRO A 584 -2.25 -16.28 25.52
N CYS A 585 -2.32 -16.11 24.20
CA CYS A 585 -1.20 -16.28 23.28
C CYS A 585 -0.90 -14.98 22.56
N LYS A 586 0.32 -14.47 22.70
CA LYS A 586 0.81 -13.32 21.93
C LYS A 586 1.04 -13.73 20.47
N SER A 587 0.74 -12.84 19.53
CA SER A 587 1.17 -13.05 18.16
C SER A 587 2.69 -12.89 18.02
N ALA A 588 3.25 -13.51 16.99
CA ALA A 588 4.67 -13.36 16.63
C ALA A 588 5.07 -11.89 16.45
N CYS A 589 4.21 -11.09 15.80
CA CYS A 589 4.46 -9.67 15.62
C CYS A 589 4.49 -8.92 16.95
N SER A 590 3.49 -9.12 17.83
CA SER A 590 3.43 -8.41 19.12
C SER A 590 4.61 -8.75 20.05
N LYS A 591 5.14 -9.99 19.97
CA LYS A 591 6.26 -10.43 20.81
C LYS A 591 7.59 -9.89 20.31
N TRP A 592 7.86 -10.00 19.01
CA TRP A 592 9.21 -9.79 18.47
C TRP A 592 9.37 -8.47 17.73
N ASN A 593 8.27 -7.86 17.26
CA ASN A 593 8.25 -6.60 16.52
C ASN A 593 9.27 -6.57 15.36
N LYS A 594 9.40 -7.68 14.62
CA LYS A 594 10.32 -7.79 13.47
C LYS A 594 9.57 -7.71 12.14
N PRO A 595 10.16 -7.11 11.09
CA PRO A 595 9.53 -6.96 9.78
C PRO A 595 8.94 -8.25 9.21
N GLN A 596 9.66 -9.37 9.33
CA GLN A 596 9.23 -10.69 8.86
C GLN A 596 8.00 -11.27 9.57
N TYR A 597 7.73 -10.88 10.82
CA TYR A 597 6.56 -11.34 11.58
C TYR A 597 5.38 -10.37 11.48
N CYS A 598 5.67 -9.09 11.27
CA CYS A 598 4.66 -8.05 11.13
C CYS A 598 4.30 -7.73 9.67
N CYS A 599 4.92 -8.43 8.70
CA CYS A 599 4.81 -8.17 7.27
C CYS A 599 5.02 -6.68 6.90
N THR A 600 6.13 -6.10 7.37
CA THR A 600 6.46 -4.69 7.07
C THR A 600 7.79 -4.57 6.33
N GLY A 601 8.04 -3.41 5.73
CA GLY A 601 9.32 -3.10 5.07
C GLY A 601 9.59 -4.04 3.88
N SER A 602 10.68 -4.80 3.92
CA SER A 602 11.01 -5.78 2.89
C SER A 602 10.06 -6.99 2.85
N HIS A 603 9.23 -7.15 3.88
CA HIS A 603 8.22 -8.20 3.99
C HIS A 603 6.78 -7.67 3.83
N ASP A 604 6.60 -6.44 3.33
CA ASP A 604 5.27 -5.89 2.98
C ASP A 604 4.84 -6.35 1.57
N ASP A 605 4.96 -7.65 1.31
CA ASP A 605 4.47 -8.31 0.09
C ASP A 605 4.13 -9.80 0.35
N PRO A 606 3.07 -10.37 -0.25
CA PRO A 606 2.69 -11.78 -0.07
C PRO A 606 3.77 -12.80 -0.49
N SER A 607 4.66 -12.43 -1.41
CA SER A 607 5.75 -13.30 -1.84
C SER A 607 6.88 -13.36 -0.80
N SER A 608 7.08 -12.30 -0.01
CA SER A 608 8.19 -12.17 0.94
C SER A 608 7.78 -12.33 2.42
N CYS A 609 6.52 -12.10 2.79
CA CYS A 609 6.00 -12.47 4.11
C CYS A 609 5.47 -13.90 4.10
N LYS A 610 5.89 -14.72 5.07
CA LYS A 610 5.46 -16.11 5.19
C LYS A 610 4.79 -16.34 6.53
N PRO A 611 3.83 -17.27 6.62
CA PRO A 611 3.17 -17.60 7.88
C PRO A 611 4.21 -18.05 8.91
N SER A 612 4.11 -17.52 10.12
CA SER A 612 4.98 -17.88 11.23
C SER A 612 4.59 -19.22 11.85
N TYR A 613 5.42 -19.75 12.75
CA TYR A 613 5.04 -20.95 13.53
C TYR A 613 3.76 -20.70 14.35
N TYR A 614 3.58 -19.49 14.91
CA TYR A 614 2.33 -19.09 15.56
C TYR A 614 1.15 -19.16 14.59
N SER A 615 1.28 -18.56 13.41
CA SER A 615 0.21 -18.50 12.41
C SER A 615 -0.21 -19.90 11.96
N THR A 616 0.76 -20.81 11.76
CA THR A 616 0.48 -22.20 11.39
C THR A 616 -0.19 -23.00 12.51
N GLN A 617 0.15 -22.77 13.79
CA GLN A 617 -0.58 -23.42 14.90
C GLN A 617 -1.98 -22.81 15.08
N ALA A 618 -2.12 -21.49 14.95
CA ALA A 618 -3.39 -20.79 15.04
C ALA A 618 -4.41 -21.32 14.02
N LYS A 619 -3.98 -21.55 12.76
CA LYS A 619 -4.85 -22.10 11.70
C LYS A 619 -5.27 -23.55 11.95
N LYS A 620 -4.49 -24.34 12.70
CA LYS A 620 -4.93 -25.70 13.06
C LYS A 620 -6.13 -25.66 14.00
N VAL A 621 -6.10 -24.77 15.00
CA VAL A 621 -7.17 -24.67 15.99
C VAL A 621 -8.34 -23.81 15.55
N CYS A 622 -8.12 -22.82 14.69
CA CYS A 622 -9.15 -21.96 14.11
C CYS A 622 -8.98 -21.87 12.58
N PRO A 623 -9.49 -22.87 11.82
CA PRO A 623 -9.31 -22.95 10.38
C PRO A 623 -9.86 -21.77 9.57
N ASP A 624 -10.97 -21.16 10.01
CA ASP A 624 -11.57 -20.00 9.35
C ASP A 624 -10.99 -18.65 9.83
N ALA A 625 -10.09 -18.65 10.83
CA ALA A 625 -9.57 -17.40 11.40
C ALA A 625 -8.36 -16.87 10.65
N TYR A 626 -8.24 -15.55 10.61
CA TYR A 626 -7.17 -14.78 9.99
C TYR A 626 -5.91 -14.80 10.88
N SER A 627 -4.80 -15.37 10.39
CA SER A 627 -3.63 -15.67 11.25
C SER A 627 -2.38 -14.81 10.99
N PHE A 628 -2.31 -14.12 9.85
CA PHE A 628 -1.25 -13.18 9.46
C PHE A 628 -1.72 -12.31 8.28
N ALA A 629 -0.99 -11.23 7.96
CA ALA A 629 -1.42 -10.14 7.07
C ALA A 629 -1.72 -10.48 5.59
N TYR A 630 -1.54 -11.72 5.13
CA TYR A 630 -1.86 -12.13 3.75
C TYR A 630 -2.66 -13.44 3.73
N ASP A 631 -3.44 -13.72 4.78
CA ASP A 631 -4.27 -14.91 4.96
C ASP A 631 -5.71 -14.75 4.46
N ASP A 632 -5.96 -13.78 3.57
CA ASP A 632 -7.32 -13.34 3.21
C ASP A 632 -8.13 -14.47 2.53
N LYS A 633 -7.46 -15.26 1.68
CA LYS A 633 -8.13 -16.29 0.86
C LYS A 633 -8.77 -17.41 1.67
N THR A 634 -8.30 -17.67 2.88
CA THR A 634 -8.76 -18.80 3.70
C THR A 634 -9.41 -18.36 5.01
N SER A 635 -9.67 -17.06 5.16
CA SER A 635 -10.06 -16.50 6.46
C SER A 635 -11.06 -15.34 6.40
N THR A 636 -11.33 -14.79 5.22
CA THR A 636 -12.26 -13.64 5.07
C THR A 636 -13.58 -14.09 4.47
N PHE A 637 -14.68 -13.73 5.14
CA PHE A 637 -16.03 -13.96 4.66
C PHE A 637 -16.53 -12.78 3.85
N ILE A 638 -17.24 -13.07 2.76
CA ILE A 638 -17.80 -12.07 1.85
C ILE A 638 -19.28 -12.37 1.64
N ILE A 639 -20.15 -11.45 2.04
CA ILE A 639 -21.60 -11.59 1.89
C ILE A 639 -22.19 -10.34 1.24
N PRO A 640 -23.43 -10.40 0.70
CA PRO A 640 -24.10 -9.20 0.23
C PRO A 640 -24.30 -8.19 1.36
N GLN A 641 -24.16 -6.90 1.07
CA GLN A 641 -24.27 -5.85 2.08
C GLN A 641 -25.67 -5.71 2.68
N GLY A 642 -25.72 -5.24 3.93
CA GLY A 642 -26.96 -4.82 4.60
C GLY A 642 -27.41 -5.73 5.73
N ALA A 643 -26.62 -6.74 6.10
CA ALA A 643 -26.83 -7.51 7.33
C ALA A 643 -26.14 -6.81 8.51
N GLY A 644 -26.72 -6.94 9.69
CA GLY A 644 -26.02 -6.67 10.95
C GLY A 644 -25.29 -7.91 11.46
N PHE A 645 -24.55 -7.77 12.56
CA PHE A 645 -23.76 -8.85 13.14
C PHE A 645 -23.88 -8.88 14.66
N GLU A 646 -23.76 -10.07 15.23
CA GLU A 646 -23.58 -10.29 16.67
C GLU A 646 -22.20 -10.91 16.92
N VAL A 647 -21.43 -10.31 17.82
CA VAL A 647 -20.16 -10.83 18.32
C VAL A 647 -20.41 -11.55 19.64
N VAL A 648 -20.11 -12.85 19.68
CA VAL A 648 -20.33 -13.69 20.86
C VAL A 648 -18.99 -14.09 21.45
N PHE A 649 -18.73 -13.70 22.70
CA PHE A 649 -17.53 -14.09 23.44
C PHE A 649 -17.75 -15.38 24.23
N CYS A 650 -16.70 -16.21 24.29
CA CYS A 650 -16.69 -17.53 24.93
C CYS A 650 -17.79 -18.51 24.46
N PRO A 651 -18.04 -18.67 23.14
CA PRO A 651 -18.84 -19.80 22.70
C PRO A 651 -18.18 -21.13 23.12
N SER A 652 -18.98 -22.09 23.53
CA SER A 652 -18.56 -23.49 23.73
C SER A 652 -18.80 -24.30 22.45
N GLY A 653 -17.94 -25.26 22.15
CA GLY A 653 -18.09 -26.11 20.98
C GLY A 653 -16.76 -26.38 20.28
N ARG A 654 -16.77 -26.35 18.94
CA ARG A 654 -15.56 -26.51 18.12
C ARG A 654 -15.44 -25.36 17.13
N SER A 655 -14.23 -25.11 16.65
CA SER A 655 -14.00 -24.09 15.62
C SER A 655 -14.64 -24.50 14.29
N SER A 656 -15.04 -23.51 13.51
CA SER A 656 -15.64 -23.72 12.20
C SER A 656 -14.58 -23.97 11.11
N ASN A 657 -14.98 -24.67 10.05
CA ASN A 657 -14.20 -24.93 8.83
C ASN A 657 -15.04 -24.64 7.57
N ILE A 658 -15.76 -23.52 7.60
CA ILE A 658 -16.73 -23.11 6.58
C ILE A 658 -16.03 -22.80 5.27
N LEU A 659 -14.92 -22.06 5.29
CA LEU A 659 -14.27 -21.59 4.06
C LEU A 659 -13.64 -22.73 3.28
N ALA A 660 -13.15 -23.78 3.97
CA ALA A 660 -12.68 -24.99 3.30
C ALA A 660 -13.85 -25.82 2.73
N THR A 661 -14.98 -25.88 3.44
CA THR A 661 -16.14 -26.69 3.04
C THR A 661 -16.95 -26.05 1.92
N PHE A 662 -17.20 -24.74 2.02
CA PHE A 662 -18.12 -23.98 1.16
C PHE A 662 -17.46 -22.85 0.37
N GLY A 663 -16.12 -22.81 0.28
CA GLY A 663 -15.38 -21.74 -0.39
C GLY A 663 -15.90 -21.40 -1.80
N PRO A 664 -16.14 -22.39 -2.70
CA PRO A 664 -16.72 -22.13 -4.01
C PRO A 664 -18.13 -21.51 -3.96
N GLN A 665 -18.98 -21.99 -3.04
CA GLN A 665 -20.35 -21.51 -2.88
C GLN A 665 -20.40 -20.09 -2.31
N LEU A 666 -19.50 -19.76 -1.38
CA LEU A 666 -19.34 -18.41 -0.85
C LEU A 666 -18.80 -17.44 -1.91
N LEU A 667 -17.90 -17.90 -2.78
CA LEU A 667 -17.44 -17.10 -3.92
C LEU A 667 -18.57 -16.83 -4.92
N GLU A 668 -19.40 -17.82 -5.20
CA GLU A 668 -20.61 -17.66 -6.03
C GLU A 668 -21.58 -16.66 -5.39
N LEU A 669 -21.93 -16.84 -4.10
CA LEU A 669 -22.79 -15.93 -3.34
C LEU A 669 -22.28 -14.49 -3.37
N ALA A 670 -20.97 -14.30 -3.20
CA ALA A 670 -20.34 -12.99 -3.26
C ALA A 670 -20.47 -12.34 -4.66
N GLN A 671 -20.40 -13.13 -5.74
CA GLN A 671 -20.50 -12.64 -7.11
C GLN A 671 -21.95 -12.36 -7.55
N THR A 672 -22.89 -13.23 -7.18
CA THR A 672 -24.29 -13.18 -7.63
C THR A 672 -25.17 -12.35 -6.72
N GLY A 673 -24.78 -12.18 -5.45
CA GLY A 673 -25.55 -11.46 -4.44
C GLY A 673 -26.74 -12.23 -3.87
N HIS A 674 -26.94 -13.49 -4.25
CA HIS A 674 -28.07 -14.31 -3.81
C HIS A 674 -27.72 -15.81 -3.78
N VAL A 675 -28.45 -16.56 -2.97
CA VAL A 675 -28.27 -18.01 -2.83
C VAL A 675 -28.98 -18.75 -3.95
N THR A 676 -28.24 -19.56 -4.71
CA THR A 676 -28.82 -20.45 -5.71
C THR A 676 -29.39 -21.70 -5.06
N ARG A 677 -30.31 -22.39 -5.76
CA ARG A 677 -30.88 -23.66 -5.27
C ARG A 677 -29.78 -24.69 -4.97
N ALA A 678 -28.76 -24.77 -5.82
CA ALA A 678 -27.63 -25.67 -5.62
C ALA A 678 -26.87 -25.37 -4.30
N ILE A 679 -26.61 -24.10 -3.98
CA ILE A 679 -25.98 -23.72 -2.71
C ILE A 679 -26.85 -24.16 -1.53
N ARG A 680 -28.17 -23.95 -1.61
CA ARG A 680 -29.11 -24.33 -0.54
C ARG A 680 -29.18 -25.86 -0.34
N ASP A 681 -29.22 -26.61 -1.43
CA ASP A 681 -29.27 -28.08 -1.40
C ASP A 681 -28.00 -28.65 -0.76
N LEU A 682 -26.83 -28.09 -1.06
CA LEU A 682 -25.56 -28.48 -0.43
C LEU A 682 -25.51 -28.06 1.05
N ALA A 683 -25.96 -26.86 1.39
CA ALA A 683 -25.95 -26.35 2.76
C ALA A 683 -26.86 -27.15 3.72
N THR A 684 -27.82 -27.92 3.20
CA THR A 684 -28.70 -28.82 3.98
C THR A 684 -28.25 -30.28 3.96
N ASN A 685 -27.31 -30.65 3.09
CA ASN A 685 -26.84 -32.02 2.94
C ASN A 685 -25.73 -32.35 3.95
N LYS A 686 -26.13 -32.89 5.10
CA LYS A 686 -25.21 -33.26 6.18
C LYS A 686 -24.11 -34.24 5.74
N THR A 687 -24.43 -35.26 4.93
CA THR A 687 -23.44 -36.23 4.44
C THR A 687 -22.37 -35.55 3.61
N TRP A 688 -22.77 -34.64 2.72
CA TRP A 688 -21.84 -33.89 1.89
C TRP A 688 -20.93 -32.99 2.73
N ILE A 689 -21.50 -32.28 3.72
CA ILE A 689 -20.76 -31.44 4.66
C ILE A 689 -19.75 -32.28 5.44
N ASP A 690 -20.15 -33.46 5.91
CA ASP A 690 -19.31 -34.35 6.70
C ASP A 690 -18.14 -34.93 5.88
N GLU A 691 -18.32 -35.16 4.58
CA GLU A 691 -17.25 -35.61 3.67
C GLU A 691 -16.24 -34.48 3.37
N HIS A 692 -16.72 -33.25 3.19
CA HIS A 692 -15.90 -32.13 2.69
C HIS A 692 -15.27 -31.27 3.81
N LYS A 693 -15.71 -31.41 5.06
CA LYS A 693 -15.09 -30.71 6.22
C LYS A 693 -13.68 -31.20 6.58
N SER A 694 -13.27 -32.36 6.07
CA SER A 694 -12.00 -33.04 6.41
C SER A 694 -10.84 -32.76 5.44
N ASP A 695 -11.09 -32.17 4.27
CA ASP A 695 -10.12 -32.07 3.18
C ASP A 695 -9.27 -30.79 3.26
N ALA A 696 -8.62 -30.57 4.41
CA ALA A 696 -7.65 -29.50 4.61
C ALA A 696 -6.33 -29.75 3.86
N LYS A 697 -6.38 -29.82 2.52
CA LYS A 697 -5.16 -29.68 1.70
C LYS A 697 -4.97 -28.22 1.33
N PRO A 698 -3.77 -27.65 1.52
CA PRO A 698 -3.47 -26.29 1.08
C PRO A 698 -3.60 -26.23 -0.45
N VAL A 699 -4.61 -25.51 -0.94
CA VAL A 699 -4.78 -25.25 -2.37
C VAL A 699 -3.65 -24.31 -2.80
N VAL A 700 -2.56 -24.92 -3.29
CA VAL A 700 -1.53 -24.22 -4.07
C VAL A 700 -2.17 -23.78 -5.37
N GLY A 701 -1.99 -22.49 -5.68
CA GLY A 701 -2.72 -21.76 -6.72
C GLY A 701 -2.86 -22.50 -8.04
N GLN A 702 -4.11 -22.59 -8.51
CA GLN A 702 -4.41 -22.74 -9.91
C GLN A 702 -4.73 -21.36 -10.49
N ASP A 703 -3.92 -20.97 -11.47
CA ASP A 703 -4.07 -19.78 -12.29
C ASP A 703 -5.43 -19.76 -12.99
N LEU A 704 -6.27 -18.79 -12.65
CA LEU A 704 -7.46 -18.43 -13.42
C LEU A 704 -7.12 -17.24 -14.33
N LEU A 705 -6.60 -17.57 -15.52
CA LEU A 705 -6.63 -16.68 -16.68
C LEU A 705 -8.08 -16.60 -17.18
N GLY A 706 -8.82 -15.60 -16.68
CA GLY A 706 -10.17 -15.25 -17.13
C GLY A 706 -10.29 -13.78 -17.55
N GLU A 707 -10.61 -13.56 -18.82
CA GLU A 707 -11.24 -12.41 -19.51
C GLU A 707 -10.97 -10.94 -19.08
N LYS A 708 -9.92 -10.63 -18.33
CA LYS A 708 -9.40 -9.24 -18.18
C LYS A 708 -8.20 -8.93 -19.10
N SER A 709 -8.02 -9.77 -20.13
CA SER A 709 -6.82 -9.86 -20.96
C SER A 709 -6.41 -8.56 -21.64
N LEU A 710 -7.32 -7.70 -22.11
CA LEU A 710 -6.88 -6.51 -22.86
C LEU A 710 -6.37 -5.35 -21.99
N PHE A 711 -6.98 -5.12 -20.81
CA PHE A 711 -6.61 -4.02 -19.94
C PHE A 711 -5.41 -4.35 -19.05
N ALA A 712 -5.32 -5.62 -18.62
CA ALA A 712 -4.12 -6.14 -17.96
C ALA A 712 -2.92 -6.07 -18.91
N LEU A 713 -3.09 -6.35 -20.21
CA LEU A 713 -2.03 -6.19 -21.21
C LEU A 713 -1.63 -4.73 -21.37
N VAL A 714 -2.56 -3.77 -21.48
CA VAL A 714 -2.23 -2.33 -21.60
C VAL A 714 -1.52 -1.81 -20.34
N ILE A 715 -1.92 -2.25 -19.15
CA ILE A 715 -1.24 -1.89 -17.89
C ILE A 715 0.12 -2.59 -17.80
N LEU A 716 0.25 -3.87 -18.17
CA LEU A 716 1.52 -4.59 -18.27
C LEU A 716 2.47 -3.94 -19.26
N VAL A 717 1.97 -3.46 -20.39
CA VAL A 717 2.75 -2.72 -21.39
C VAL A 717 3.19 -1.37 -20.85
N PHE A 718 2.30 -0.67 -20.16
CA PHE A 718 2.65 0.59 -19.51
C PHE A 718 3.66 0.39 -18.38
N TRP A 719 3.59 -0.73 -17.66
CA TRP A 719 4.52 -1.10 -16.59
C TRP A 719 5.88 -1.55 -17.16
N MET A 720 5.90 -2.36 -18.22
CA MET A 720 7.11 -2.82 -18.92
C MET A 720 7.82 -1.72 -19.73
N CYS A 721 7.13 -0.65 -20.11
CA CYS A 721 7.73 0.49 -20.81
C CYS A 721 8.30 1.57 -19.88
N VAL A 722 7.94 1.56 -18.59
CA VAL A 722 8.31 2.62 -17.63
C VAL A 722 9.26 2.11 -16.53
N TRP A 723 9.38 0.79 -16.34
CA TRP A 723 10.28 0.15 -15.36
C TRP A 723 11.27 -0.82 -15.99
#